data_AF-A0A2Z4FNS0-F1
#
_entry.id   AF-A0A2Z4FNS0-F1
#
_cell.length_a   1.000
_cell.length_b   1.000
_cell.length_c   1.000
_cell.angle_alpha   90.00
_cell.angle_beta   90.00
_cell.angle_gamma   90.00
#
_symmetry.space_group_name_H-M   'P 1'
#
loop_
_entity.id
_entity.type
_entity.pdbx_description
1 polymer ?
#
loop_
_entity_poly.entity_id
_entity_poly.type
_entity_poly.pdbx_seq_one_letter_code
_entity_poly.pdbx_strand_id
1 'polypeptide(L)'
;MKTQFRLIFLMSALALSTLSLVGCGGPECGDGTTEKDGECVADLGGDGSTCGAGTVSENGVCVPAPEVCGPMTTPDEDGRCVVSPDACEAGETLDPNSGVCVAGDRECAPGTVFDGSSNSCVPTSEVCDEGTVFNEDSGLCLPGFSCSVGDVIVDGFCVSPAEDLVSKADVTEVENNDPAFGGTAQALTLKGLGDATIFKGTIGAPVDLDEDGELDQDIDVFTFEAVAGDWFELSMQSTGMPSPIFRVKGPNGYLRSSPAIAGHGSARQVVVPADGAYTLEVLPLSSEFSDFAVRADDWGYVGSLTQIDTPVRAEFNLNANHLIGDYGSLSDHYYSITGYDAGDLVTIRVQASEPGAQGILTLWNSETELVTAAPLSVAGSIDAVIPASGELFAVVDWASMQTTGASFELSSQRAENYEYVGVLGDDEATTTTPQDIPRYGDFQYVFTVNAGQVIEIAQNNAEGETVKTTLRGASGDIVLDSASQQAGTSYRYWYSETGGTYILHLDNSSSFYSSNITEATVTVTTATPKDLGAFEVGETLSESASELLEAKRSEFYLLSLDTPATISGEVSTPNGENLDLHFLDASNAKLASFRSSGVEVVSDEIVPAGTMLLQIEAVDEVPSYEMNFTFADAPDYEVEPNDTAANATPLDLNKGMIGISSDVDIFAINLDADLADDEVLVFQLDQEISGFERYTSVLRDSSDAEVSVTYPEAVQDGYVVLASDLVASQTYYLETSRQGGVSDKKYRLSGRVETGLVEVEPNESEAAATSFELDALLGGASVFGYVPYSYDTDYYMFELAADQPLDQIITFSVERLGANPTSSASWQLLDGALNRIAGGVMSNDLVLSNAPQGAYYLEVKRSSNAPEYSVAADAWKDELNLTLISPEGTELELHRAADGSTQKSLVGRYPDTLTPHGGPLSVFHGQVGTGEWVLTVGYNCSTDSTFNSLGIELVCD
;
A
#
# COMPACT_ATOMS: atom_id res chain seq x y z
N MET A 1 -44.57 -39.35 -4.23
CA MET A 1 -45.19 -39.25 -5.58
C MET A 1 -44.05 -39.29 -6.60
N LYS A 2 -44.16 -40.03 -7.71
CA LYS A 2 -43.03 -40.21 -8.65
C LYS A 2 -42.93 -39.08 -9.67
N THR A 3 -41.73 -38.55 -9.89
CA THR A 3 -41.31 -38.10 -11.23
C THR A 3 -39.79 -38.23 -11.38
N GLN A 4 -39.36 -39.02 -12.36
CA GLN A 4 -37.98 -39.00 -12.90
C GLN A 4 -37.92 -37.96 -14.02
N PHE A 5 -36.75 -37.38 -14.31
CA PHE A 5 -36.28 -37.28 -15.70
C PHE A 5 -34.75 -37.26 -15.77
N ARG A 6 -34.21 -37.57 -16.96
CA ARG A 6 -32.79 -37.92 -17.22
C ARG A 6 -32.03 -36.77 -17.90
N LEU A 7 -30.70 -36.78 -17.80
CA LEU A 7 -29.82 -36.35 -18.90
C LEU A 7 -28.63 -37.31 -19.08
N ILE A 8 -28.06 -37.37 -20.28
CA ILE A 8 -27.08 -38.38 -20.75
C ILE A 8 -26.02 -37.71 -21.65
N PHE A 9 -24.73 -38.04 -21.41
CA PHE A 9 -23.54 -38.04 -22.30
C PHE A 9 -23.42 -37.10 -23.52
N LEU A 10 -22.23 -36.48 -23.69
CA LEU A 10 -21.12 -36.94 -24.58
C LEU A 10 -19.86 -36.05 -24.38
N MET A 11 -18.67 -36.60 -24.03
CA MET A 11 -17.48 -36.83 -24.90
C MET A 11 -16.97 -35.58 -25.67
N SER A 12 -15.73 -35.07 -25.49
CA SER A 12 -14.39 -35.67 -25.77
C SER A 12 -13.27 -34.70 -25.31
N ALA A 13 -11.93 -34.90 -25.35
CA ALA A 13 -11.04 -36.04 -25.70
C ALA A 13 -9.56 -35.85 -25.20
N LEU A 14 -8.90 -36.96 -24.85
CA LEU A 14 -7.46 -37.33 -24.96
C LEU A 14 -6.30 -36.34 -24.70
N ALA A 15 -5.44 -36.71 -23.72
CA ALA A 15 -3.98 -36.81 -23.89
C ALA A 15 -3.44 -38.03 -23.09
N LEU A 16 -2.43 -38.75 -23.60
CA LEU A 16 -1.93 -40.02 -23.03
C LEU A 16 -0.61 -39.84 -22.27
N SER A 17 -0.46 -40.52 -21.13
CA SER A 17 0.78 -41.25 -20.78
C SER A 17 0.46 -42.44 -19.86
N THR A 18 1.26 -43.51 -19.91
CA THR A 18 0.82 -44.86 -19.49
C THR A 18 1.76 -45.58 -18.51
N LEU A 19 1.13 -46.43 -17.68
CA LEU A 19 1.64 -47.70 -17.13
C LEU A 19 2.73 -47.69 -16.04
N SER A 20 2.37 -48.25 -14.88
CA SER A 20 2.87 -49.58 -14.46
C SER A 20 1.92 -50.30 -13.50
N LEU A 21 1.72 -51.61 -13.68
CA LEU A 21 0.88 -52.48 -12.85
C LEU A 21 1.65 -53.00 -11.62
N VAL A 22 0.94 -53.29 -10.52
CA VAL A 22 0.90 -54.62 -9.85
C VAL A 22 -0.44 -54.76 -9.09
N GLY A 23 -1.12 -55.91 -9.18
CA GLY A 23 -2.30 -56.21 -8.35
C GLY A 23 -3.20 -57.31 -8.92
N CYS A 24 -2.85 -58.58 -8.70
CA CYS A 24 -3.64 -59.74 -9.17
C CYS A 24 -4.59 -60.25 -8.07
N GLY A 25 -5.80 -60.70 -8.45
CA GLY A 25 -6.65 -61.54 -7.58
C GLY A 25 -8.15 -61.23 -7.59
N GLY A 26 -8.83 -61.35 -8.74
CA GLY A 26 -10.30 -61.46 -8.75
C GLY A 26 -10.75 -62.85 -8.26
N PRO A 27 -11.89 -62.99 -7.56
CA PRO A 27 -12.32 -64.26 -6.98
C PRO A 27 -12.85 -65.24 -8.04
N GLU A 28 -12.36 -66.47 -8.06
CA GLU A 28 -13.03 -67.56 -8.78
C GLU A 28 -14.33 -67.95 -8.05
N CYS A 29 -15.47 -67.80 -8.71
CA CYS A 29 -16.76 -68.27 -8.20
C CYS A 29 -16.80 -69.81 -8.13
N GLY A 30 -17.34 -70.36 -7.05
CA GLY A 30 -17.37 -71.80 -6.80
C GLY A 30 -18.38 -72.57 -7.67
N ASP A 31 -18.17 -73.89 -7.79
CA ASP A 31 -19.03 -74.81 -8.56
C ASP A 31 -20.53 -74.59 -8.27
N GLY A 32 -21.31 -74.31 -9.32
CA GLY A 32 -22.74 -73.99 -9.23
C GLY A 32 -23.07 -72.49 -9.14
N THR A 33 -22.08 -71.61 -9.30
CA THR A 33 -22.26 -70.16 -9.41
C THR A 33 -21.49 -69.61 -10.63
N THR A 34 -21.95 -68.48 -11.17
CA THR A 34 -21.36 -67.75 -12.30
C THR A 34 -21.19 -66.29 -11.90
N GLU A 35 -20.02 -65.70 -12.18
CA GLU A 35 -19.77 -64.29 -11.90
C GLU A 35 -20.63 -63.38 -12.79
N LYS A 36 -21.26 -62.37 -12.19
CA LYS A 36 -21.98 -61.34 -12.93
C LYS A 36 -21.86 -60.00 -12.20
N ASP A 37 -21.41 -58.98 -12.93
CA ASP A 37 -21.24 -57.61 -12.44
C ASP A 37 -20.36 -57.50 -11.16
N GLY A 38 -19.43 -58.44 -10.98
CA GLY A 38 -18.50 -58.51 -9.84
C GLY A 38 -18.95 -59.38 -8.65
N GLU A 39 -20.10 -60.06 -8.76
CA GLU A 39 -20.68 -60.89 -7.70
C GLU A 39 -21.00 -62.31 -8.20
N CYS A 40 -20.80 -63.33 -7.36
CA CYS A 40 -21.06 -64.74 -7.73
C CYS A 40 -22.54 -65.11 -7.52
N VAL A 41 -23.30 -65.27 -8.61
CA VAL A 41 -24.73 -65.63 -8.57
C VAL A 41 -24.95 -67.09 -8.97
N ALA A 42 -25.96 -67.75 -8.39
CA ALA A 42 -26.23 -69.17 -8.67
C ALA A 42 -26.48 -69.44 -10.17
N ASP A 43 -25.83 -70.49 -10.71
CA ASP A 43 -25.98 -70.90 -12.10
C ASP A 43 -27.30 -71.65 -12.31
N LEU A 44 -28.39 -70.87 -12.39
CA LEU A 44 -29.72 -71.38 -12.68
C LEU A 44 -29.85 -71.75 -14.16
N GLY A 45 -29.37 -72.96 -14.48
CA GLY A 45 -29.61 -73.62 -15.77
C GLY A 45 -31.09 -73.54 -16.18
N GLY A 46 -31.31 -73.40 -17.49
CA GLY A 46 -32.52 -72.83 -18.11
C GLY A 46 -33.87 -73.56 -17.95
N ASP A 47 -34.03 -74.43 -16.95
CA ASP A 47 -35.27 -75.11 -16.57
C ASP A 47 -35.43 -75.21 -15.02
N GLY A 48 -35.02 -74.15 -14.32
CA GLY A 48 -34.94 -74.00 -12.86
C GLY A 48 -36.02 -74.72 -12.04
N SER A 49 -35.70 -75.93 -11.58
CA SER A 49 -36.58 -76.75 -10.73
C SER A 49 -35.89 -77.84 -9.88
N THR A 50 -34.56 -77.86 -9.77
CA THR A 50 -33.83 -78.83 -8.92
C THR A 50 -32.78 -78.18 -8.03
N CYS A 51 -33.08 -78.11 -6.72
CA CYS A 51 -32.12 -77.80 -5.67
C CYS A 51 -31.31 -79.05 -5.26
N GLY A 52 -30.11 -78.84 -4.69
CA GLY A 52 -29.22 -79.91 -4.25
C GLY A 52 -29.76 -80.75 -3.09
N ALA A 53 -29.24 -81.96 -2.93
CA ALA A 53 -29.67 -82.87 -1.86
C ALA A 53 -29.51 -82.22 -0.47
N GLY A 54 -30.58 -82.21 0.33
CA GLY A 54 -30.65 -81.51 1.61
C GLY A 54 -31.42 -80.19 1.57
N THR A 55 -31.83 -79.71 0.40
CA THR A 55 -32.59 -78.46 0.23
C THR A 55 -33.89 -78.65 -0.56
N VAL A 56 -34.85 -77.74 -0.36
CA VAL A 56 -36.13 -77.60 -1.09
C VAL A 56 -36.20 -76.22 -1.74
N SER A 57 -36.93 -76.10 -2.84
CA SER A 57 -37.11 -74.81 -3.54
C SER A 57 -38.28 -74.03 -2.94
N GLU A 58 -37.99 -72.88 -2.34
CA GLU A 58 -39.00 -71.88 -1.93
C GLU A 58 -38.74 -70.55 -2.65
N ASN A 59 -39.76 -70.02 -3.33
CA ASN A 59 -39.72 -68.73 -4.03
C ASN A 59 -38.54 -68.51 -5.00
N GLY A 60 -37.98 -69.59 -5.56
CA GLY A 60 -36.85 -69.54 -6.49
C GLY A 60 -35.47 -69.59 -5.82
N VAL A 61 -35.42 -69.77 -4.50
CA VAL A 61 -34.20 -69.97 -3.70
C VAL A 61 -34.21 -71.38 -3.10
N CYS A 62 -33.04 -72.00 -2.97
CA CYS A 62 -32.90 -73.32 -2.36
C CYS A 62 -32.65 -73.17 -0.85
N VAL A 63 -33.57 -73.64 -0.01
CA VAL A 63 -33.52 -73.56 1.46
C VAL A 63 -33.42 -74.96 2.09
N PRO A 64 -32.77 -75.16 3.26
CA PRO A 64 -32.62 -76.48 3.87
C PRO A 64 -33.96 -77.17 4.20
N ALA A 65 -34.01 -78.51 4.07
CA ALA A 65 -35.21 -79.29 4.38
C ALA A 65 -35.39 -79.50 5.91
N PRO A 66 -36.62 -79.47 6.50
CA PRO A 66 -36.80 -79.21 7.94
C PRO A 66 -36.55 -80.36 8.94
N GLU A 67 -35.72 -81.36 8.64
CA GLU A 67 -35.42 -82.51 9.54
C GLU A 67 -33.92 -82.92 9.53
N VAL A 68 -32.99 -82.03 9.92
CA VAL A 68 -31.53 -82.34 9.84
C VAL A 68 -30.66 -81.88 11.02
N CYS A 69 -31.18 -81.67 12.24
CA CYS A 69 -30.33 -81.56 13.43
C CYS A 69 -30.32 -82.88 14.23
N GLY A 70 -29.11 -83.36 14.57
CA GLY A 70 -28.90 -84.59 15.32
C GLY A 70 -29.22 -84.43 16.81
N PRO A 71 -29.25 -85.53 17.58
CA PRO A 71 -29.45 -85.44 19.03
C PRO A 71 -28.37 -84.54 19.66
N MET A 72 -28.81 -83.60 20.49
CA MET A 72 -28.00 -82.53 21.12
C MET A 72 -27.50 -81.43 20.18
N THR A 73 -28.11 -81.26 18.99
CA THR A 73 -27.98 -80.02 18.19
C THR A 73 -29.36 -79.43 17.84
N THR A 74 -29.42 -78.11 17.68
CA THR A 74 -30.62 -77.34 17.30
C THR A 74 -30.27 -76.33 16.20
N PRO A 75 -31.19 -76.00 15.28
CA PRO A 75 -30.93 -75.01 14.25
C PRO A 75 -30.90 -73.59 14.84
N ASP A 76 -29.95 -72.77 14.40
CA ASP A 76 -29.91 -71.32 14.65
C ASP A 76 -30.85 -70.55 13.70
N GLU A 77 -30.88 -69.21 13.82
CA GLU A 77 -31.75 -68.34 12.99
C GLU A 77 -31.38 -68.37 11.49
N ASP A 78 -30.16 -68.78 11.15
CA ASP A 78 -29.67 -69.00 9.78
C ASP A 78 -29.93 -70.46 9.28
N GLY A 79 -30.47 -71.33 10.12
CA GLY A 79 -30.77 -72.72 9.81
C GLY A 79 -29.57 -73.68 9.87
N ARG A 80 -28.46 -73.29 10.51
CA ARG A 80 -27.30 -74.18 10.77
C ARG A 80 -27.51 -74.93 12.09
N CYS A 81 -27.19 -76.23 12.13
CA CYS A 81 -27.28 -77.00 13.37
C CYS A 81 -26.10 -76.72 14.30
N VAL A 82 -26.36 -75.99 15.38
CA VAL A 82 -25.40 -75.69 16.46
C VAL A 82 -25.62 -76.63 17.65
N VAL A 83 -24.60 -76.80 18.50
CA VAL A 83 -24.69 -77.65 19.70
C VAL A 83 -25.70 -77.04 20.68
N SER A 84 -26.61 -77.86 21.21
CA SER A 84 -27.61 -77.41 22.17
C SER A 84 -26.95 -77.01 23.50
N PRO A 85 -27.42 -75.97 24.20
CA PRO A 85 -26.97 -75.64 25.56
C PRO A 85 -27.08 -76.82 26.54
N ASP A 86 -28.01 -77.75 26.30
CA ASP A 86 -28.23 -78.95 27.12
C ASP A 86 -27.19 -80.08 26.88
N ALA A 87 -26.18 -79.85 26.02
CA ALA A 87 -25.20 -80.88 25.62
C ALA A 87 -24.02 -81.04 26.59
N CYS A 88 -23.80 -80.08 27.50
CA CYS A 88 -22.69 -80.09 28.45
C CYS A 88 -23.06 -80.81 29.77
N GLU A 89 -22.08 -81.45 30.43
CA GLU A 89 -22.32 -82.11 31.70
C GLU A 89 -22.55 -81.10 32.84
N ALA A 90 -23.16 -81.53 33.95
CA ALA A 90 -23.53 -80.64 35.04
C ALA A 90 -22.28 -80.03 35.72
N GLY A 91 -22.07 -78.73 35.51
CA GLY A 91 -20.84 -78.02 35.88
C GLY A 91 -19.96 -77.63 34.69
N GLU A 92 -20.48 -77.70 33.46
CA GLU A 92 -19.84 -77.18 32.25
C GLU A 92 -20.80 -76.24 31.47
N THR A 93 -20.25 -75.20 30.86
CA THR A 93 -20.96 -74.28 29.97
C THR A 93 -20.37 -74.34 28.56
N LEU A 94 -21.24 -74.21 27.54
CA LEU A 94 -20.81 -74.21 26.14
C LEU A 94 -20.24 -72.84 25.77
N ASP A 95 -18.97 -72.77 25.38
CA ASP A 95 -18.38 -71.53 24.87
C ASP A 95 -18.94 -71.19 23.47
N PRO A 96 -19.63 -70.05 23.29
CA PRO A 96 -20.27 -69.69 22.03
C PRO A 96 -19.27 -69.42 20.88
N ASN A 97 -17.99 -69.16 21.18
CA ASN A 97 -16.98 -68.88 20.17
C ASN A 97 -16.27 -70.15 19.66
N SER A 98 -16.12 -71.18 20.50
CA SER A 98 -15.40 -72.41 20.16
C SER A 98 -16.27 -73.66 20.00
N GLY A 99 -17.50 -73.66 20.52
CA GLY A 99 -18.43 -74.79 20.44
C GLY A 99 -18.03 -76.00 21.31
N VAL A 100 -17.18 -75.79 22.31
CA VAL A 100 -16.71 -76.82 23.25
C VAL A 100 -17.28 -76.56 24.65
N CYS A 101 -17.67 -77.62 25.36
CA CYS A 101 -18.02 -77.53 26.78
C CYS A 101 -16.76 -77.26 27.61
N VAL A 102 -16.76 -76.15 28.35
CA VAL A 102 -15.69 -75.77 29.27
C VAL A 102 -16.19 -75.80 30.70
N ALA A 103 -15.29 -76.00 31.67
CA ALA A 103 -15.64 -76.04 33.09
C ALA A 103 -16.38 -74.76 33.51
N GLY A 104 -17.66 -74.92 33.83
CA GLY A 104 -18.58 -73.84 34.16
C GLY A 104 -18.40 -73.43 35.61
N ASP A 105 -18.25 -72.13 35.82
CA ASP A 105 -18.29 -71.44 37.11
C ASP A 105 -17.57 -72.17 38.24
N ARG A 106 -16.23 -72.07 38.22
CA ARG A 106 -15.49 -72.03 39.47
C ARG A 106 -15.96 -70.79 40.22
N GLU A 107 -16.93 -70.94 41.14
CA GLU A 107 -17.59 -69.85 41.87
C GLU A 107 -16.60 -68.75 42.27
N CYS A 108 -16.55 -67.70 41.46
CA CYS A 108 -15.76 -66.51 41.72
C CYS A 108 -16.49 -65.72 42.82
N ALA A 109 -15.72 -65.11 43.73
CA ALA A 109 -16.32 -64.34 44.81
C ALA A 109 -17.13 -63.15 44.23
N PRO A 110 -18.18 -62.67 44.91
CA PRO A 110 -18.97 -61.54 44.44
C PRO A 110 -18.09 -60.36 43.99
N GLY A 111 -18.36 -59.86 42.79
CA GLY A 111 -17.55 -58.87 42.08
C GLY A 111 -16.41 -59.42 41.22
N THR A 112 -16.14 -60.72 41.18
CA THR A 112 -15.13 -61.29 40.26
C THR A 112 -15.78 -62.21 39.22
N VAL A 113 -15.31 -62.16 37.97
CA VAL A 113 -15.73 -63.04 36.86
C VAL A 113 -14.57 -63.95 36.46
N PHE A 114 -14.86 -65.14 35.94
CA PHE A 114 -13.83 -66.06 35.49
C PHE A 114 -13.33 -65.70 34.09
N ASP A 115 -12.07 -65.33 33.95
CA ASP A 115 -11.42 -65.18 32.65
C ASP A 115 -10.85 -66.53 32.19
N GLY A 116 -11.43 -67.08 31.13
CA GLY A 116 -11.00 -68.33 30.50
C GLY A 116 -9.59 -68.27 29.87
N SER A 117 -9.07 -67.07 29.60
CA SER A 117 -7.74 -66.86 29.00
C SER A 117 -6.62 -67.02 30.02
N SER A 118 -6.77 -66.41 31.21
CA SER A 118 -5.84 -66.54 32.34
C SER A 118 -6.17 -67.71 33.28
N ASN A 119 -7.34 -68.34 33.13
CA ASN A 119 -7.83 -69.45 33.93
C ASN A 119 -7.97 -69.10 35.43
N SER A 120 -8.35 -67.84 35.71
CA SER A 120 -8.47 -67.24 37.04
C SER A 120 -9.72 -66.35 37.15
N CYS A 121 -10.22 -66.16 38.37
CA CYS A 121 -11.17 -65.11 38.66
C CYS A 121 -10.46 -63.74 38.60
N VAL A 122 -10.98 -62.81 37.82
CA VAL A 122 -10.53 -61.42 37.71
C VAL A 122 -11.62 -60.47 38.23
N PRO A 123 -11.29 -59.31 38.81
CA PRO A 123 -12.28 -58.29 39.20
C PRO A 123 -13.18 -57.86 38.03
N THR A 124 -14.42 -57.50 38.33
CA THR A 124 -15.32 -56.74 37.47
C THR A 124 -15.49 -55.32 38.02
N SER A 125 -16.28 -54.49 37.33
CA SER A 125 -16.72 -53.18 37.81
C SER A 125 -17.45 -53.19 39.16
N GLU A 126 -17.89 -54.36 39.65
CA GLU A 126 -18.58 -54.51 40.93
C GLU A 126 -17.64 -54.62 42.15
N VAL A 127 -16.31 -54.78 41.98
CA VAL A 127 -15.34 -54.75 43.12
C VAL A 127 -14.98 -53.33 43.55
N CYS A 128 -15.30 -52.34 42.73
CA CYS A 128 -14.86 -50.98 42.94
C CYS A 128 -15.74 -50.28 44.00
N ASP A 129 -15.12 -49.94 45.14
CA ASP A 129 -15.75 -49.15 46.20
C ASP A 129 -16.19 -47.76 45.67
N GLU A 130 -17.19 -47.17 46.33
CA GLU A 130 -17.74 -45.85 46.00
C GLU A 130 -16.63 -44.78 45.87
N GLY A 131 -16.48 -44.21 44.68
CA GLY A 131 -15.38 -43.31 44.33
C GLY A 131 -14.22 -43.95 43.54
N THR A 132 -14.34 -45.20 43.10
CA THR A 132 -13.41 -45.86 42.16
C THR A 132 -14.12 -46.37 40.90
N VAL A 133 -13.42 -46.39 39.76
CA VAL A 133 -13.88 -46.89 38.46
C VAL A 133 -12.93 -47.99 38.00
N PHE A 134 -13.49 -49.06 37.42
CA PHE A 134 -12.72 -50.18 36.91
C PHE A 134 -12.07 -49.85 35.57
N ASN A 135 -10.76 -50.00 35.46
CA ASN A 135 -10.04 -49.83 34.21
C ASN A 135 -9.73 -51.21 33.61
N GLU A 136 -10.32 -51.51 32.45
CA GLU A 136 -10.24 -52.84 31.82
C GLU A 136 -8.82 -53.21 31.36
N ASP A 137 -8.01 -52.24 30.92
CA ASP A 137 -6.63 -52.47 30.46
C ASP A 137 -5.67 -52.91 31.58
N SER A 138 -5.88 -52.42 32.81
CA SER A 138 -5.03 -52.71 33.96
C SER A 138 -5.62 -53.73 34.94
N GLY A 139 -6.94 -54.01 34.86
CA GLY A 139 -7.65 -54.90 35.77
C GLY A 139 -7.74 -54.38 37.21
N LEU A 140 -7.61 -53.07 37.41
CA LEU A 140 -7.60 -52.41 38.72
C LEU A 140 -8.77 -51.42 38.86
N CYS A 141 -9.29 -51.31 40.08
CA CYS A 141 -10.14 -50.18 40.48
C CYS A 141 -9.25 -48.96 40.74
N LEU A 142 -9.29 -47.99 39.83
CA LEU A 142 -8.60 -46.71 39.96
C LEU A 142 -9.57 -45.68 40.58
N PRO A 143 -9.09 -44.60 41.22
CA PRO A 143 -9.97 -43.50 41.62
C PRO A 143 -10.85 -43.04 40.46
N GLY A 144 -12.14 -42.87 40.70
CA GLY A 144 -13.07 -42.36 39.72
C GLY A 144 -12.83 -40.87 39.53
N PHE A 145 -11.97 -40.51 38.59
CA PHE A 145 -11.70 -39.12 38.25
C PHE A 145 -12.90 -38.49 37.53
N SER A 146 -13.94 -38.16 38.28
CA SER A 146 -14.90 -37.14 37.86
C SER A 146 -14.25 -35.78 38.09
N CYS A 147 -13.79 -35.14 37.02
CA CYS A 147 -13.30 -33.77 37.09
C CYS A 147 -14.43 -32.80 37.44
N SER A 148 -14.12 -31.54 37.73
CA SER A 148 -15.15 -30.53 37.99
C SER A 148 -16.01 -30.35 36.73
N VAL A 149 -17.24 -29.85 36.90
CA VAL A 149 -18.10 -29.55 35.74
C VAL A 149 -17.43 -28.47 34.90
N GLY A 150 -16.91 -28.86 33.72
CA GLY A 150 -16.16 -28.00 32.80
C GLY A 150 -14.72 -28.44 32.54
N ASP A 151 -14.13 -29.25 33.42
CA ASP A 151 -12.77 -29.80 33.27
C ASP A 151 -12.76 -31.02 32.33
N VAL A 152 -11.63 -31.26 31.66
CA VAL A 152 -11.39 -32.41 30.78
C VAL A 152 -10.24 -33.29 31.29
N ILE A 153 -10.19 -34.56 30.88
CA ILE A 153 -9.12 -35.49 31.27
C ILE A 153 -8.03 -35.50 30.18
N VAL A 154 -6.82 -35.07 30.54
CA VAL A 154 -5.61 -35.14 29.71
C VAL A 154 -4.55 -35.93 30.46
N ASP A 155 -3.98 -36.96 29.84
CA ASP A 155 -2.98 -37.88 30.43
C ASP A 155 -3.34 -38.46 31.82
N GLY A 156 -4.64 -38.60 32.10
CA GLY A 156 -5.16 -39.09 33.38
C GLY A 156 -5.27 -38.05 34.49
N PHE A 157 -5.03 -36.77 34.19
CA PHE A 157 -5.24 -35.64 35.08
C PHE A 157 -6.46 -34.81 34.64
N CYS A 158 -7.18 -34.26 35.61
CA CYS A 158 -8.20 -33.26 35.35
C CYS A 158 -7.53 -31.92 35.10
N VAL A 159 -7.75 -31.35 33.92
CA VAL A 159 -7.22 -30.05 33.50
C VAL A 159 -8.38 -29.19 32.98
N SER A 160 -8.23 -27.88 33.07
CA SER A 160 -9.16 -26.93 32.46
C SER A 160 -9.14 -27.03 30.93
N PRO A 161 -10.20 -26.59 30.21
CA PRO A 161 -10.18 -26.51 28.75
C PRO A 161 -9.01 -25.68 28.20
N ALA A 162 -8.59 -24.63 28.93
CA ALA A 162 -7.43 -23.83 28.58
C ALA A 162 -6.12 -24.64 28.66
N GLU A 163 -5.92 -25.42 29.72
CA GLU A 163 -4.74 -26.28 29.86
C GLU A 163 -4.69 -27.41 28.81
N ASP A 164 -5.85 -27.97 28.42
CA ASP A 164 -5.95 -28.91 27.31
C ASP A 164 -5.55 -28.27 25.97
N LEU A 165 -6.03 -27.06 25.67
CA LEU A 165 -5.61 -26.29 24.49
C LEU A 165 -4.11 -25.96 24.52
N VAL A 166 -3.53 -25.57 25.68
CA VAL A 166 -2.10 -25.31 25.83
C VAL A 166 -1.24 -26.52 25.45
N SER A 167 -1.73 -27.73 25.73
CA SER A 167 -1.06 -28.98 25.35
C SER A 167 -1.09 -29.28 23.85
N LYS A 168 -2.01 -28.64 23.12
CA LYS A 168 -2.29 -28.82 21.68
C LYS A 168 -1.89 -27.62 20.82
N ALA A 169 -1.24 -26.60 21.39
CA ALA A 169 -0.85 -25.40 20.67
C ALA A 169 0.11 -25.72 19.50
N ASP A 170 -0.28 -25.31 18.30
CA ASP A 170 0.49 -25.41 17.07
C ASP A 170 1.57 -24.32 17.03
N VAL A 171 1.25 -23.13 17.54
CA VAL A 171 2.15 -21.97 17.62
C VAL A 171 2.37 -21.61 19.09
N THR A 172 3.61 -21.29 19.44
CA THR A 172 3.98 -20.68 20.72
C THR A 172 4.70 -19.39 20.40
N GLU A 173 4.26 -18.32 21.06
CA GLU A 173 4.85 -16.99 21.11
C GLU A 173 6.40 -17.03 21.25
N VAL A 174 7.06 -16.04 20.63
CA VAL A 174 8.50 -15.73 20.70
C VAL A 174 8.71 -14.21 20.55
N GLU A 175 9.04 -13.56 21.67
CA GLU A 175 9.30 -12.12 21.78
C GLU A 175 10.52 -11.59 20.96
N ASN A 176 10.54 -10.32 20.53
CA ASN A 176 9.44 -9.34 20.51
C ASN A 176 8.62 -9.52 19.22
N ASN A 177 7.30 -9.70 19.35
CA ASN A 177 6.42 -9.87 18.19
C ASN A 177 5.58 -8.62 17.85
N ASP A 178 5.55 -7.56 18.67
CA ASP A 178 4.76 -6.35 18.40
C ASP A 178 5.44 -5.43 17.35
N PRO A 179 4.88 -5.29 16.13
CA PRO A 179 5.46 -4.45 15.10
C PRO A 179 5.40 -2.95 15.40
N ALA A 180 4.55 -2.51 16.34
CA ALA A 180 4.48 -1.10 16.74
C ALA A 180 5.80 -0.63 17.39
N PHE A 181 6.51 -1.54 18.07
CA PHE A 181 7.76 -1.29 18.77
C PHE A 181 8.92 -2.14 18.21
N GLY A 182 8.97 -2.27 16.88
CA GLY A 182 10.08 -2.92 16.16
C GLY A 182 10.14 -4.45 16.22
N GLY A 183 9.13 -5.11 16.79
CA GLY A 183 8.96 -6.56 16.78
C GLY A 183 8.53 -7.11 15.41
N THR A 184 8.29 -8.43 15.33
CA THR A 184 7.80 -9.08 14.11
C THR A 184 6.64 -10.04 14.41
N ALA A 185 5.45 -9.68 13.91
CA ALA A 185 4.22 -10.44 14.15
C ALA A 185 4.31 -11.87 13.62
N GLN A 186 3.76 -12.83 14.38
CA GLN A 186 3.92 -14.25 14.09
C GLN A 186 2.82 -14.81 13.18
N ALA A 187 3.23 -15.47 12.09
CA ALA A 187 2.28 -16.08 11.15
C ALA A 187 1.58 -17.32 11.74
N LEU A 188 0.25 -17.28 11.77
CA LEU A 188 -0.63 -18.41 12.02
C LEU A 188 -1.00 -19.06 10.68
N THR A 189 -0.52 -20.29 10.46
CA THR A 189 -0.96 -21.09 9.31
C THR A 189 -2.36 -21.64 9.58
N LEU A 190 -3.37 -21.11 8.89
CA LEU A 190 -4.73 -21.63 8.94
C LEU A 190 -4.75 -23.13 8.57
N LYS A 191 -5.45 -23.92 9.39
CA LYS A 191 -5.81 -25.31 9.05
C LYS A 191 -7.03 -25.33 8.12
N GLY A 192 -7.42 -26.54 7.69
CA GLY A 192 -8.60 -26.72 6.85
C GLY A 192 -9.89 -26.28 7.53
N LEU A 193 -10.92 -26.05 6.73
CA LEU A 193 -12.26 -25.66 7.19
C LEU A 193 -12.77 -26.55 8.34
N GLY A 194 -13.07 -25.93 9.49
CA GLY A 194 -13.50 -26.59 10.72
C GLY A 194 -12.38 -27.04 11.68
N ASP A 195 -11.11 -27.04 11.25
CA ASP A 195 -9.96 -27.37 12.11
C ASP A 195 -9.40 -26.10 12.79
N ALA A 196 -9.21 -26.15 14.11
CA ALA A 196 -8.69 -25.03 14.89
C ALA A 196 -7.16 -24.93 14.84
N THR A 197 -6.66 -23.75 14.50
CA THR A 197 -5.25 -23.35 14.70
C THR A 197 -5.11 -22.83 16.12
N ILE A 198 -4.35 -23.53 16.97
CA ILE A 198 -4.23 -23.22 18.40
C ILE A 198 -2.89 -22.52 18.64
N PHE A 199 -2.91 -21.39 19.34
CA PHE A 199 -1.74 -20.58 19.63
C PHE A 199 -1.72 -20.16 21.11
N LYS A 200 -0.55 -19.90 21.67
CA LYS A 200 -0.39 -19.49 23.09
C LYS A 200 0.80 -18.56 23.25
N GLY A 201 0.71 -17.69 24.25
CA GLY A 201 1.77 -16.75 24.63
C GLY A 201 1.61 -16.28 26.07
N THR A 202 2.36 -15.24 26.42
CA THR A 202 2.47 -14.68 27.77
C THR A 202 2.70 -13.18 27.71
N ILE A 203 1.70 -12.39 28.10
CA ILE A 203 1.87 -10.94 28.22
C ILE A 203 2.79 -10.64 29.40
N GLY A 204 4.03 -10.26 29.09
CA GLY A 204 5.08 -9.88 30.02
C GLY A 204 4.89 -8.49 30.64
N ALA A 205 5.83 -8.12 31.51
CA ALA A 205 5.84 -6.81 32.15
C ALA A 205 6.18 -5.71 31.11
N PRO A 206 5.53 -4.53 31.15
CA PRO A 206 5.86 -3.41 30.27
C PRO A 206 7.35 -3.03 30.26
N VAL A 207 7.89 -2.83 29.06
CA VAL A 207 9.29 -2.46 28.78
C VAL A 207 9.30 -1.32 27.77
N ASP A 208 10.26 -0.41 27.91
CA ASP A 208 10.63 0.61 26.93
C ASP A 208 11.33 -0.11 25.74
N LEU A 209 10.59 -0.33 24.64
CA LEU A 209 11.03 -1.13 23.50
C LEU A 209 11.60 -0.30 22.34
N ASP A 210 11.21 0.97 22.22
CA ASP A 210 11.70 1.91 21.20
C ASP A 210 12.72 2.96 21.69
N GLU A 211 13.07 2.92 22.99
CA GLU A 211 13.98 3.84 23.69
C GLU A 211 13.47 5.29 23.83
N ASP A 212 12.15 5.55 23.74
CA ASP A 212 11.57 6.89 23.95
C ASP A 212 11.53 7.33 25.44
N GLY A 213 11.59 6.37 26.37
CA GLY A 213 11.63 6.58 27.82
C GLY A 213 10.30 6.43 28.56
N GLU A 214 9.18 6.16 27.87
CA GLU A 214 7.95 5.64 28.46
C GLU A 214 8.00 4.11 28.59
N LEU A 215 6.89 3.44 28.91
CA LEU A 215 6.84 1.98 29.02
C LEU A 215 5.77 1.44 28.07
N ASP A 216 6.18 0.57 27.15
CA ASP A 216 5.29 -0.02 26.18
C ASP A 216 4.53 -1.19 26.80
N GLN A 217 3.25 -1.27 26.46
CA GLN A 217 2.45 -2.43 26.80
C GLN A 217 2.82 -3.57 25.87
N ASP A 218 3.30 -4.66 26.46
CA ASP A 218 3.39 -5.97 25.82
C ASP A 218 2.01 -6.36 25.22
N ILE A 219 1.97 -6.53 23.90
CA ILE A 219 0.81 -6.94 23.10
C ILE A 219 1.28 -8.00 22.12
N ASP A 220 0.68 -9.19 22.21
CA ASP A 220 1.03 -10.29 21.31
C ASP A 220 0.33 -10.15 19.95
N VAL A 221 1.09 -10.02 18.87
CA VAL A 221 0.61 -9.81 17.52
C VAL A 221 0.90 -11.01 16.62
N PHE A 222 -0.18 -11.59 16.10
CA PHE A 222 -0.16 -12.66 15.11
C PHE A 222 -0.64 -12.15 13.74
N THR A 223 -0.31 -12.87 12.66
CA THR A 223 -0.80 -12.61 11.29
C THR A 223 -1.41 -13.84 10.66
N PHE A 224 -2.42 -13.67 9.80
CA PHE A 224 -2.97 -14.75 8.97
C PHE A 224 -3.49 -14.19 7.64
N GLU A 225 -3.42 -14.98 6.56
CA GLU A 225 -4.02 -14.64 5.27
C GLU A 225 -5.48 -15.12 5.22
N ALA A 226 -6.37 -14.33 4.64
CA ALA A 226 -7.77 -14.70 4.42
C ALA A 226 -8.32 -14.18 3.08
N VAL A 227 -9.44 -14.74 2.64
CA VAL A 227 -10.15 -14.37 1.40
C VAL A 227 -11.49 -13.70 1.73
N ALA A 228 -11.91 -12.72 0.94
CA ALA A 228 -13.16 -11.99 1.14
C ALA A 228 -14.37 -12.94 1.25
N GLY A 229 -15.15 -12.79 2.33
CA GLY A 229 -16.27 -13.67 2.67
C GLY A 229 -15.92 -14.85 3.57
N ASP A 230 -14.64 -15.10 3.88
CA ASP A 230 -14.26 -16.11 4.87
C ASP A 230 -14.85 -15.78 6.25
N TRP A 231 -15.33 -16.82 6.93
CA TRP A 231 -15.84 -16.74 8.30
C TRP A 231 -14.87 -17.41 9.27
N PHE A 232 -14.59 -16.74 10.38
CA PHE A 232 -13.69 -17.22 11.42
C PHE A 232 -14.37 -17.24 12.78
N GLU A 233 -14.21 -18.35 13.51
CA GLU A 233 -14.45 -18.41 14.94
C GLU A 233 -13.13 -18.22 15.68
N LEU A 234 -13.06 -17.17 16.49
CA LEU A 234 -11.93 -16.87 17.35
C LEU A 234 -12.32 -17.09 18.81
N SER A 235 -11.46 -17.77 19.57
CA SER A 235 -11.60 -17.89 21.02
C SER A 235 -10.28 -17.61 21.72
N MET A 236 -10.37 -17.12 22.96
CA MET A 236 -9.24 -16.79 23.82
C MET A 236 -9.56 -17.19 25.25
N GLN A 237 -8.64 -17.84 25.94
CA GLN A 237 -8.80 -18.33 27.31
C GLN A 237 -7.59 -17.97 28.17
N SER A 238 -7.87 -17.62 29.42
CA SER A 238 -6.85 -17.27 30.41
C SER A 238 -6.14 -18.52 30.92
N THR A 239 -4.81 -18.50 30.93
CA THR A 239 -3.96 -19.43 31.70
C THR A 239 -3.21 -18.70 32.83
N GLY A 240 -3.47 -17.40 32.97
CA GLY A 240 -2.89 -16.46 33.94
C GLY A 240 -3.40 -15.02 33.72
N MET A 241 -3.65 -14.62 32.46
CA MET A 241 -4.10 -13.28 32.09
C MET A 241 -5.51 -12.92 32.61
N PRO A 242 -5.69 -11.79 33.33
CA PRO A 242 -7.01 -11.35 33.77
C PRO A 242 -7.83 -10.78 32.60
N SER A 243 -8.95 -11.42 32.25
CA SER A 243 -9.85 -11.00 31.18
C SER A 243 -9.14 -10.80 29.83
N PRO A 244 -8.68 -11.89 29.19
CA PRO A 244 -8.00 -11.79 27.90
C PRO A 244 -8.99 -11.33 26.83
N ILE A 245 -8.55 -10.38 26.01
CA ILE A 245 -9.28 -9.91 24.82
C ILE A 245 -8.40 -10.06 23.58
N PHE A 246 -9.01 -9.94 22.41
CA PHE A 246 -8.30 -9.89 21.14
C PHE A 246 -8.88 -8.83 20.20
N ARG A 247 -8.07 -8.38 19.24
CA ARG A 247 -8.47 -7.50 18.14
C ARG A 247 -8.02 -8.09 16.81
N VAL A 248 -8.93 -8.24 15.87
CA VAL A 248 -8.62 -8.54 14.47
C VAL A 248 -8.54 -7.23 13.70
N LYS A 249 -7.40 -6.93 13.07
CA LYS A 249 -7.24 -5.82 12.12
C LYS A 249 -6.97 -6.37 10.72
N GLY A 250 -7.23 -5.59 9.68
CA GLY A 250 -6.95 -6.02 8.30
C GLY A 250 -7.08 -4.88 7.27
N PRO A 251 -7.12 -5.23 5.97
CA PRO A 251 -7.22 -4.25 4.89
C PRO A 251 -8.41 -3.30 5.04
N ASN A 252 -8.31 -2.13 4.39
CA ASN A 252 -9.37 -1.11 4.33
C ASN A 252 -9.86 -0.63 5.72
N GLY A 253 -8.98 -0.64 6.73
CA GLY A 253 -9.29 -0.19 8.09
C GLY A 253 -10.21 -1.13 8.87
N TYR A 254 -10.28 -2.42 8.49
CA TYR A 254 -11.05 -3.40 9.23
C TYR A 254 -10.53 -3.54 10.67
N LEU A 255 -11.44 -3.48 11.64
CA LEU A 255 -11.17 -3.69 13.07
C LEU A 255 -12.35 -4.42 13.73
N ARG A 256 -12.08 -5.51 14.45
CA ARG A 256 -13.05 -6.27 15.26
C ARG A 256 -12.45 -6.75 16.57
N SER A 257 -12.91 -6.21 17.69
CA SER A 257 -12.50 -6.62 19.04
C SER A 257 -13.41 -7.71 19.60
N SER A 258 -12.87 -8.61 20.42
CA SER A 258 -13.67 -9.50 21.27
C SER A 258 -14.56 -8.70 22.23
N PRO A 259 -15.60 -9.30 22.82
CA PRO A 259 -16.38 -8.66 23.88
C PRO A 259 -15.47 -8.18 25.03
N ALA A 260 -15.45 -6.87 25.30
CA ALA A 260 -14.61 -6.24 26.31
C ALA A 260 -15.26 -6.35 27.71
N ILE A 261 -15.53 -7.58 28.13
CA ILE A 261 -16.29 -7.91 29.35
C ILE A 261 -15.40 -8.77 30.27
N ALA A 262 -15.39 -8.45 31.56
CA ALA A 262 -14.56 -9.16 32.53
C ALA A 262 -14.93 -10.66 32.62
N GLY A 263 -13.94 -11.53 32.47
CA GLY A 263 -14.13 -12.98 32.40
C GLY A 263 -12.82 -13.77 32.38
N HIS A 264 -12.93 -15.09 32.19
CA HIS A 264 -11.77 -16.00 32.03
C HIS A 264 -11.47 -16.34 30.56
N GLY A 265 -12.25 -15.80 29.63
CA GLY A 265 -12.07 -15.98 28.20
C GLY A 265 -13.07 -15.15 27.41
N SER A 266 -12.83 -15.05 26.11
CA SER A 266 -13.66 -14.32 25.15
C SER A 266 -13.74 -15.12 23.85
N ALA A 267 -14.87 -15.09 23.15
CA ALA A 267 -15.02 -15.73 21.85
C ALA A 267 -15.94 -14.90 20.94
N ARG A 268 -15.75 -15.00 19.63
CA ARG A 268 -16.50 -14.26 18.62
C ARG A 268 -16.38 -14.92 17.24
N GLN A 269 -17.45 -14.85 16.45
CA GLN A 269 -17.40 -15.11 15.01
C GLN A 269 -17.28 -13.79 14.24
N VAL A 270 -16.45 -13.76 13.19
CA VAL A 270 -16.24 -12.60 12.32
C VAL A 270 -16.21 -13.02 10.86
N VAL A 271 -16.60 -12.12 9.96
CA VAL A 271 -16.42 -12.25 8.50
C VAL A 271 -15.39 -11.23 8.02
N VAL A 272 -14.51 -11.62 7.11
CA VAL A 272 -13.49 -10.73 6.52
C VAL A 272 -13.96 -10.11 5.20
N PRO A 273 -13.82 -8.79 5.00
CA PRO A 273 -14.38 -8.08 3.84
C PRO A 273 -13.51 -8.08 2.57
N ALA A 274 -12.24 -8.46 2.68
CA ALA A 274 -11.26 -8.30 1.61
C ALA A 274 -10.20 -9.41 1.70
N ASP A 275 -9.56 -9.68 0.56
CA ASP A 275 -8.42 -10.59 0.49
C ASP A 275 -7.18 -9.97 1.18
N GLY A 276 -6.34 -10.81 1.80
CA GLY A 276 -4.99 -10.46 2.23
C GLY A 276 -4.71 -10.72 3.71
N ALA A 277 -3.68 -10.04 4.22
CA ALA A 277 -3.15 -10.22 5.56
C ALA A 277 -4.00 -9.52 6.64
N TYR A 278 -4.40 -10.27 7.65
CA TYR A 278 -5.05 -9.80 8.87
C TYR A 278 -4.10 -9.96 10.06
N THR A 279 -4.12 -9.00 10.99
CA THR A 279 -3.42 -9.14 12.28
C THR A 279 -4.40 -9.53 13.38
N LEU A 280 -3.94 -10.33 14.33
CA LEU A 280 -4.65 -10.73 15.54
C LEU A 280 -3.83 -10.33 16.75
N GLU A 281 -4.23 -9.25 17.42
CA GLU A 281 -3.62 -8.74 18.64
C GLU A 281 -4.26 -9.41 19.86
N VAL A 282 -3.46 -9.77 20.86
CA VAL A 282 -3.90 -10.33 22.14
C VAL A 282 -3.39 -9.45 23.27
N LEU A 283 -4.29 -9.08 24.18
CA LEU A 283 -3.99 -8.13 25.27
C LEU A 283 -4.95 -8.32 26.45
N PRO A 284 -4.61 -7.84 27.66
CA PRO A 284 -5.54 -7.84 28.80
C PRO A 284 -6.57 -6.71 28.66
N LEU A 285 -7.81 -6.97 29.10
CA LEU A 285 -8.94 -6.01 29.04
C LEU A 285 -8.63 -4.61 29.61
N SER A 286 -7.75 -4.52 30.59
CA SER A 286 -7.32 -3.25 31.19
C SER A 286 -6.59 -2.33 30.22
N SER A 287 -5.88 -2.88 29.24
CA SER A 287 -5.11 -2.13 28.24
C SER A 287 -5.98 -1.64 27.07
N GLU A 288 -7.23 -2.09 26.96
CA GLU A 288 -8.25 -1.51 26.06
C GLU A 288 -8.71 -0.11 26.51
N PHE A 289 -8.59 0.18 27.81
CA PHE A 289 -9.18 1.37 28.45
C PHE A 289 -8.16 2.25 29.18
N SER A 290 -6.86 2.03 28.94
CA SER A 290 -5.77 2.69 29.66
C SER A 290 -4.70 3.15 28.67
N ASP A 291 -4.43 4.45 28.63
CA ASP A 291 -3.28 5.04 27.93
C ASP A 291 -1.94 4.75 28.66
N PHE A 292 -1.99 4.05 29.81
CA PHE A 292 -0.82 3.63 30.57
C PHE A 292 -0.66 2.11 30.52
N ALA A 293 0.56 1.64 30.28
CA ALA A 293 0.87 0.22 30.29
C ALA A 293 0.54 -0.46 31.63
N VAL A 294 -0.07 -1.63 31.53
CA VAL A 294 -0.59 -2.39 32.67
C VAL A 294 0.48 -3.36 33.15
N ARG A 295 0.77 -3.32 34.45
CA ARG A 295 1.69 -4.27 35.07
C ARG A 295 1.16 -5.69 34.99
N ALA A 296 1.77 -6.50 34.12
CA ALA A 296 1.66 -7.95 34.13
C ALA A 296 2.88 -8.59 34.82
N ASP A 297 2.68 -9.78 35.36
CA ASP A 297 3.72 -10.70 35.84
C ASP A 297 3.55 -12.01 35.04
N ASP A 298 4.08 -12.04 33.81
CA ASP A 298 4.04 -13.15 32.83
C ASP A 298 2.64 -13.79 32.65
N TRP A 299 1.71 -13.01 32.12
CA TRP A 299 0.28 -13.35 32.01
C TRP A 299 -0.03 -14.27 30.82
N GLY A 300 -0.01 -15.57 31.06
CA GLY A 300 -0.35 -16.58 30.05
C GLY A 300 -1.79 -16.56 29.52
N TYR A 301 -1.93 -16.94 28.25
CA TYR A 301 -3.20 -17.26 27.60
C TYR A 301 -3.07 -18.43 26.61
N VAL A 302 -4.20 -18.83 26.04
CA VAL A 302 -4.27 -19.70 24.86
C VAL A 302 -5.46 -19.27 23.98
N GLY A 303 -5.24 -19.21 22.67
CA GLY A 303 -6.24 -18.85 21.67
C GLY A 303 -6.45 -19.93 20.62
N SER A 304 -7.56 -19.82 19.91
CA SER A 304 -7.90 -20.66 18.76
C SER A 304 -8.46 -19.82 17.62
N LEU A 305 -7.97 -20.04 16.40
CA LEU A 305 -8.47 -19.45 15.16
C LEU A 305 -8.93 -20.58 14.23
N THR A 306 -10.24 -20.62 13.94
CA THR A 306 -10.89 -21.66 13.15
C THR A 306 -11.63 -21.01 11.98
N GLN A 307 -11.29 -21.37 10.73
CA GLN A 307 -12.14 -21.03 9.58
C GLN A 307 -13.39 -21.92 9.62
N ILE A 308 -14.58 -21.35 9.48
CA ILE A 308 -15.87 -22.06 9.60
C ILE A 308 -16.70 -21.89 8.32
N ASP A 309 -17.65 -22.81 8.09
CA ASP A 309 -18.69 -22.61 7.06
C ASP A 309 -19.46 -21.31 7.31
N THR A 310 -19.85 -20.62 6.23
CA THR A 310 -20.76 -19.47 6.26
C THR A 310 -21.98 -19.77 7.14
N PRO A 311 -22.26 -18.97 8.19
CA PRO A 311 -23.39 -19.19 9.08
C PRO A 311 -24.74 -19.24 8.34
N VAL A 312 -25.70 -19.97 8.90
CA VAL A 312 -27.05 -20.06 8.32
C VAL A 312 -27.74 -18.71 8.42
N ARG A 313 -27.87 -18.02 7.29
CA ARG A 313 -28.56 -16.73 7.18
C ARG A 313 -30.04 -16.81 7.56
N ALA A 314 -30.52 -15.81 8.28
CA ALA A 314 -31.96 -15.61 8.51
C ALA A 314 -32.58 -14.79 7.36
N GLU A 315 -33.68 -15.24 6.77
CA GLU A 315 -34.47 -14.40 5.86
C GLU A 315 -35.17 -13.28 6.64
N PHE A 316 -34.96 -12.02 6.25
CA PHE A 316 -35.59 -10.87 6.89
C PHE A 316 -36.27 -9.95 5.87
N ASN A 317 -37.57 -9.70 6.07
CA ASN A 317 -38.32 -8.74 5.24
C ASN A 317 -38.29 -7.35 5.90
N LEU A 318 -37.26 -6.58 5.54
CA LEU A 318 -36.94 -5.25 6.10
C LEU A 318 -37.90 -4.15 5.60
N ASN A 319 -38.61 -4.41 4.50
CA ASN A 319 -39.67 -3.54 3.96
C ASN A 319 -40.96 -3.58 4.81
N ALA A 320 -41.21 -4.70 5.49
CA ALA A 320 -42.44 -4.91 6.27
C ALA A 320 -42.23 -4.83 7.80
N ASN A 321 -40.99 -4.93 8.29
CA ASN A 321 -40.68 -5.05 9.72
C ASN A 321 -39.39 -4.31 10.08
N HIS A 322 -39.23 -3.95 11.35
CA HIS A 322 -37.95 -3.49 11.88
C HIS A 322 -37.11 -4.70 12.32
N LEU A 323 -35.85 -4.71 11.94
CA LEU A 323 -34.87 -5.68 12.39
C LEU A 323 -34.31 -5.24 13.75
N ILE A 324 -34.66 -5.98 14.80
CA ILE A 324 -34.24 -5.70 16.18
C ILE A 324 -33.35 -6.84 16.64
N GLY A 325 -32.17 -6.52 17.19
CA GLY A 325 -31.22 -7.51 17.69
C GLY A 325 -30.42 -7.02 18.89
N ASP A 326 -29.59 -7.92 19.44
CA ASP A 326 -28.68 -7.69 20.56
C ASP A 326 -27.28 -8.06 20.09
N TYR A 327 -26.33 -7.11 20.13
CA TYR A 327 -24.96 -7.35 19.72
C TYR A 327 -24.34 -8.52 20.51
N GLY A 328 -24.60 -8.62 21.82
CA GLY A 328 -24.03 -9.66 22.66
C GLY A 328 -24.56 -11.09 22.41
N SER A 329 -25.65 -11.26 21.64
CA SER A 329 -26.26 -12.58 21.42
C SER A 329 -25.65 -13.32 20.21
N LEU A 330 -25.34 -12.61 19.12
CA LEU A 330 -24.84 -13.12 17.81
C LEU A 330 -25.53 -14.35 17.19
N SER A 331 -26.55 -14.96 17.80
CA SER A 331 -27.24 -16.15 17.26
C SER A 331 -27.87 -15.94 15.89
N ASP A 332 -28.26 -14.69 15.62
CA ASP A 332 -28.87 -14.23 14.38
C ASP A 332 -28.23 -12.87 14.06
N HIS A 333 -27.17 -12.86 13.27
CA HIS A 333 -26.46 -11.61 12.89
C HIS A 333 -26.14 -11.50 11.40
N TYR A 334 -26.37 -12.58 10.64
CA TYR A 334 -26.26 -12.64 9.18
C TYR A 334 -27.64 -12.88 8.56
N TYR A 335 -28.03 -12.01 7.64
CA TYR A 335 -29.39 -11.93 7.09
C TYR A 335 -29.40 -11.90 5.56
N SER A 336 -30.42 -12.52 4.96
CA SER A 336 -30.82 -12.24 3.58
C SER A 336 -31.99 -11.24 3.60
N ILE A 337 -31.81 -10.09 2.96
CA ILE A 337 -32.80 -9.02 2.89
C ILE A 337 -33.80 -9.34 1.77
N THR A 338 -35.08 -9.41 2.14
CA THR A 338 -36.19 -9.76 1.26
C THR A 338 -37.29 -8.69 1.27
N GLY A 339 -38.22 -8.78 0.32
CA GLY A 339 -39.33 -7.82 0.19
C GLY A 339 -39.04 -6.61 -0.69
N TYR A 340 -37.94 -6.67 -1.43
CA TYR A 340 -37.53 -5.75 -2.49
C TYR A 340 -37.27 -6.53 -3.79
N ASP A 341 -37.26 -5.83 -4.91
CA ASP A 341 -36.99 -6.35 -6.25
C ASP A 341 -35.56 -6.00 -6.67
N ALA A 342 -34.96 -6.78 -7.58
CA ALA A 342 -33.63 -6.47 -8.13
C ALA A 342 -33.61 -5.06 -8.78
N GLY A 343 -32.58 -4.27 -8.46
CA GLY A 343 -32.46 -2.88 -8.87
C GLY A 343 -33.19 -1.86 -7.98
N ASP A 344 -33.92 -2.29 -6.95
CA ASP A 344 -34.48 -1.37 -5.97
C ASP A 344 -33.38 -0.59 -5.24
N LEU A 345 -33.54 0.74 -5.15
CA LEU A 345 -32.78 1.55 -4.21
C LEU A 345 -33.50 1.55 -2.85
N VAL A 346 -32.78 1.18 -1.80
CA VAL A 346 -33.30 0.98 -0.45
C VAL A 346 -32.47 1.78 0.55
N THR A 347 -33.11 2.70 1.27
CA THR A 347 -32.50 3.39 2.41
C THR A 347 -32.74 2.56 3.67
N ILE A 348 -31.68 2.00 4.24
CA ILE A 348 -31.67 1.38 5.57
C ILE A 348 -31.38 2.48 6.60
N ARG A 349 -32.25 2.61 7.62
CA ARG A 349 -32.15 3.63 8.68
C ARG A 349 -31.92 2.97 10.04
N VAL A 350 -31.00 3.55 10.82
CA VAL A 350 -30.72 3.15 12.20
C VAL A 350 -31.68 3.89 13.14
N GLN A 351 -32.71 3.18 13.61
CA GLN A 351 -33.71 3.71 14.55
C GLN A 351 -33.16 3.77 15.97
N ALA A 352 -32.44 2.72 16.39
CA ALA A 352 -31.73 2.65 17.66
C ALA A 352 -30.41 1.90 17.51
N SER A 353 -29.43 2.29 18.33
CA SER A 353 -28.17 1.59 18.54
C SER A 353 -27.66 2.02 19.91
N GLU A 354 -27.54 1.06 20.84
CA GLU A 354 -27.16 1.37 22.22
C GLU A 354 -25.66 1.64 22.36
N PRO A 355 -25.25 2.65 23.16
CA PRO A 355 -23.85 3.09 23.26
C PRO A 355 -22.89 2.07 23.92
N GLY A 356 -23.40 0.91 24.33
CA GLY A 356 -22.60 -0.20 24.84
C GLY A 356 -21.82 -0.98 23.78
N ALA A 357 -22.08 -0.72 22.49
CA ALA A 357 -21.32 -1.27 21.36
C ALA A 357 -21.12 -0.23 20.26
N GLN A 358 -19.96 -0.28 19.59
CA GLN A 358 -19.69 0.43 18.35
C GLN A 358 -20.16 -0.44 17.18
N GLY A 359 -21.48 -0.51 17.00
CA GLY A 359 -22.09 -1.34 15.96
C GLY A 359 -21.68 -0.94 14.54
N ILE A 360 -21.64 -1.91 13.64
CA ILE A 360 -21.35 -1.78 12.21
C ILE A 360 -22.38 -2.62 11.45
N LEU A 361 -22.90 -2.08 10.34
CA LEU A 361 -23.67 -2.83 9.36
C LEU A 361 -22.84 -2.96 8.10
N THR A 362 -22.65 -4.19 7.61
CA THR A 362 -22.05 -4.47 6.31
C THR A 362 -23.09 -5.09 5.38
N LEU A 363 -23.08 -4.68 4.11
CA LEU A 363 -24.01 -5.12 3.08
C LEU A 363 -23.25 -5.77 1.94
N TRP A 364 -23.76 -6.88 1.41
CA TRP A 364 -23.04 -7.74 0.46
C TRP A 364 -23.94 -8.17 -0.70
N ASN A 365 -23.40 -8.18 -1.92
CA ASN A 365 -24.10 -8.61 -3.14
C ASN A 365 -24.10 -10.13 -3.32
N SER A 366 -23.13 -10.79 -2.68
CA SER A 366 -22.95 -12.25 -2.66
C SER A 366 -22.38 -12.66 -1.30
N GLU A 367 -22.03 -13.93 -1.13
CA GLU A 367 -21.39 -14.40 0.12
C GLU A 367 -19.92 -13.92 0.24
N THR A 368 -19.34 -13.35 -0.82
CA THR A 368 -17.92 -12.90 -0.87
C THR A 368 -17.73 -11.45 -1.34
N GLU A 369 -18.77 -10.77 -1.85
CA GLU A 369 -18.68 -9.42 -2.43
C GLU A 369 -19.30 -8.37 -1.49
N LEU A 370 -18.45 -7.67 -0.74
CA LEU A 370 -18.87 -6.52 0.09
C LEU A 370 -19.26 -5.33 -0.80
N VAL A 371 -20.42 -4.73 -0.51
CA VAL A 371 -20.88 -3.48 -1.14
C VAL A 371 -20.47 -2.27 -0.31
N THR A 372 -20.80 -2.28 0.99
CA THR A 372 -20.55 -1.15 1.87
C THR A 372 -20.51 -1.58 3.34
N ALA A 373 -19.83 -0.79 4.16
CA ALA A 373 -19.77 -0.93 5.60
C ALA A 373 -19.95 0.44 6.25
N ALA A 374 -20.89 0.58 7.19
CA ALA A 374 -21.08 1.84 7.92
C ALA A 374 -21.36 1.62 9.42
N PRO A 375 -20.95 2.56 10.28
CA PRO A 375 -21.23 2.51 11.71
C PRO A 375 -22.73 2.70 12.00
N LEU A 376 -23.26 1.88 12.89
CA LEU A 376 -24.64 1.95 13.40
C LEU A 376 -24.79 3.08 14.42
N SER A 377 -24.78 4.31 13.92
CA SER A 377 -25.07 5.53 14.68
C SER A 377 -26.56 5.87 14.62
N VAL A 378 -27.14 6.31 15.75
CA VAL A 378 -28.56 6.70 15.82
C VAL A 378 -28.88 7.81 14.80
N ALA A 379 -29.98 7.63 14.05
CA ALA A 379 -30.38 8.46 12.91
C ALA A 379 -29.44 8.45 11.70
N GLY A 380 -28.42 7.59 11.70
CA GLY A 380 -27.67 7.24 10.49
C GLY A 380 -28.52 6.47 9.47
N SER A 381 -28.10 6.50 8.22
CA SER A 381 -28.69 5.69 7.15
C SER A 381 -27.67 5.31 6.10
N ILE A 382 -27.90 4.15 5.48
CA ILE A 382 -27.13 3.62 4.35
C ILE A 382 -28.11 3.47 3.18
N ASP A 383 -27.76 3.98 2.01
CA ASP A 383 -28.47 3.65 0.77
C ASP A 383 -27.80 2.44 0.12
N ALA A 384 -28.59 1.46 -0.31
CA ALA A 384 -28.11 0.24 -0.95
C ALA A 384 -28.98 -0.10 -2.16
N VAL A 385 -28.36 -0.58 -3.23
CA VAL A 385 -29.06 -1.14 -4.38
C VAL A 385 -29.21 -2.65 -4.17
N ILE A 386 -30.42 -3.18 -4.36
CA ILE A 386 -30.60 -4.64 -4.43
C ILE A 386 -29.95 -5.15 -5.72
N PRO A 387 -28.96 -6.06 -5.66
CA PRO A 387 -28.23 -6.52 -6.84
C PRO A 387 -29.12 -7.22 -7.87
N ALA A 388 -28.60 -7.41 -9.07
CA ALA A 388 -29.28 -8.12 -10.16
C ALA A 388 -29.66 -9.58 -9.83
N SER A 389 -29.01 -10.19 -8.83
CA SER A 389 -29.38 -11.50 -8.26
C SER A 389 -30.73 -11.48 -7.52
N GLY A 390 -31.14 -10.32 -7.00
CA GLY A 390 -32.28 -10.16 -6.10
C GLY A 390 -31.99 -10.51 -4.63
N GLU A 391 -30.77 -10.95 -4.30
CA GLU A 391 -30.36 -11.25 -2.92
C GLU A 391 -29.33 -10.21 -2.45
N LEU A 392 -29.72 -9.36 -1.49
CA LEU A 392 -28.79 -8.52 -0.73
C LEU A 392 -28.59 -9.16 0.66
N PHE A 393 -27.35 -9.37 1.08
CA PHE A 393 -27.06 -9.86 2.43
C PHE A 393 -26.65 -8.73 3.36
N ALA A 394 -26.96 -8.87 4.64
CA ALA A 394 -26.61 -7.92 5.69
C ALA A 394 -25.98 -8.65 6.88
N VAL A 395 -24.81 -8.20 7.33
CA VAL A 395 -24.22 -8.63 8.60
C VAL A 395 -24.25 -7.45 9.57
N VAL A 396 -24.88 -7.65 10.73
CA VAL A 396 -24.86 -6.68 11.83
C VAL A 396 -23.82 -7.12 12.85
N ASP A 397 -22.88 -6.24 13.16
CA ASP A 397 -21.64 -6.58 13.86
C ASP A 397 -21.14 -5.39 14.70
N TRP A 398 -19.93 -5.44 15.28
CA TRP A 398 -19.34 -4.29 16.00
C TRP A 398 -17.81 -4.18 15.90
N ALA A 399 -17.28 -2.95 15.96
CA ALA A 399 -15.85 -2.72 16.19
C ALA A 399 -15.46 -3.10 17.63
N SER A 400 -16.14 -2.54 18.63
CA SER A 400 -15.93 -2.82 20.07
C SER A 400 -17.28 -2.97 20.81
N MET A 401 -17.29 -3.72 21.92
CA MET A 401 -18.48 -3.91 22.77
C MET A 401 -18.09 -3.96 24.25
N GLN A 402 -18.62 -3.06 25.05
CA GLN A 402 -18.28 -2.85 26.46
C GLN A 402 -19.34 -3.41 27.43
N THR A 403 -20.55 -3.71 26.95
CA THR A 403 -21.65 -4.22 27.78
C THR A 403 -22.47 -5.30 27.07
N THR A 404 -22.84 -6.36 27.80
CA THR A 404 -23.92 -7.28 27.38
C THR A 404 -25.26 -6.55 27.32
N GLY A 405 -26.14 -6.92 26.39
CA GLY A 405 -27.50 -6.35 26.32
C GLY A 405 -27.63 -5.13 25.42
N ALA A 406 -26.55 -4.72 24.75
CA ALA A 406 -26.57 -3.58 23.83
C ALA A 406 -27.41 -3.94 22.60
N SER A 407 -28.54 -3.26 22.44
CA SER A 407 -29.48 -3.53 21.34
C SER A 407 -29.31 -2.61 20.12
N PHE A 408 -29.85 -3.04 18.98
CA PHE A 408 -30.00 -2.24 17.78
C PHE A 408 -31.38 -2.41 17.15
N GLU A 409 -31.83 -1.40 16.41
CA GLU A 409 -33.07 -1.43 15.63
C GLU A 409 -32.83 -0.78 14.26
N LEU A 410 -33.01 -1.56 13.20
CA LEU A 410 -32.93 -1.11 11.81
C LEU A 410 -34.31 -1.18 11.16
N SER A 411 -34.55 -0.28 10.22
CA SER A 411 -35.73 -0.30 9.34
C SER A 411 -35.28 0.03 7.93
N SER A 412 -36.00 -0.37 6.88
CA SER A 412 -35.73 0.15 5.54
C SER A 412 -36.96 0.67 4.83
N GLN A 413 -36.72 1.51 3.84
CA GLN A 413 -37.72 2.02 2.92
C GLN A 413 -37.14 1.96 1.50
N ARG A 414 -37.98 1.60 0.51
CA ARG A 414 -37.65 1.85 -0.89
C ARG A 414 -37.55 3.37 -1.10
N ALA A 415 -36.59 3.84 -1.89
CA ALA A 415 -36.54 5.25 -2.28
C ALA A 415 -37.80 5.63 -3.08
N GLU A 416 -38.29 6.87 -2.93
CA GLU A 416 -39.51 7.32 -3.64
C GLU A 416 -39.19 7.98 -5.00
N ASN A 417 -38.00 8.58 -5.14
CA ASN A 417 -37.58 9.36 -6.32
C ASN A 417 -36.45 8.67 -7.10
N TYR A 418 -36.67 7.42 -7.57
CA TYR A 418 -35.68 6.73 -8.39
C TYR A 418 -36.27 5.93 -9.56
N GLU A 419 -35.43 5.62 -10.55
CA GLU A 419 -35.69 4.70 -11.64
C GLU A 419 -34.52 3.70 -11.77
N TYR A 420 -34.83 2.40 -11.84
CA TYR A 420 -33.84 1.38 -12.21
C TYR A 420 -33.81 1.25 -13.73
N VAL A 421 -32.71 1.67 -14.34
CA VAL A 421 -32.49 1.66 -15.79
C VAL A 421 -32.14 0.27 -16.28
N GLY A 422 -31.47 -0.53 -15.44
CA GLY A 422 -31.05 -1.91 -15.74
C GLY A 422 -29.54 -2.08 -15.85
N VAL A 423 -29.14 -3.21 -16.44
CA VAL A 423 -27.76 -3.48 -16.84
C VAL A 423 -27.58 -2.99 -18.28
N LEU A 424 -26.60 -2.12 -18.52
CA LEU A 424 -26.18 -1.74 -19.87
C LEU A 424 -25.11 -2.71 -20.35
N GLY A 425 -25.21 -3.16 -21.59
CA GLY A 425 -24.15 -3.90 -22.26
C GLY A 425 -22.94 -3.02 -22.61
N ASP A 426 -21.95 -3.62 -23.23
CA ASP A 426 -20.80 -2.88 -23.78
C ASP A 426 -21.25 -2.09 -25.02
N ASP A 427 -20.76 -0.86 -25.16
CA ASP A 427 -21.06 0.03 -26.30
C ASP A 427 -22.58 0.29 -26.51
N GLU A 428 -23.37 0.39 -25.43
CA GLU A 428 -24.83 0.55 -25.42
C GLU A 428 -25.26 1.93 -24.86
N ALA A 429 -26.30 2.52 -25.46
CA ALA A 429 -26.92 3.76 -24.98
C ALA A 429 -28.37 3.55 -24.56
N THR A 430 -28.72 3.96 -23.34
CA THR A 430 -30.09 3.96 -22.82
C THR A 430 -30.49 5.34 -22.32
N THR A 431 -31.68 5.80 -22.73
CA THR A 431 -32.30 7.03 -22.23
C THR A 431 -33.39 6.68 -21.21
N THR A 432 -33.35 7.32 -20.04
CA THR A 432 -34.30 7.14 -18.93
C THR A 432 -35.70 7.61 -19.28
N THR A 433 -36.70 7.24 -18.48
CA THR A 433 -38.03 7.86 -18.60
C THR A 433 -37.98 9.34 -18.20
N PRO A 434 -38.80 10.22 -18.81
CA PRO A 434 -38.84 11.64 -18.44
C PRO A 434 -39.44 11.87 -17.05
N GLN A 435 -38.75 12.66 -16.22
CA GLN A 435 -39.14 12.97 -14.84
C GLN A 435 -39.34 14.48 -14.61
N ASP A 436 -40.27 14.83 -13.72
CA ASP A 436 -40.47 16.21 -13.28
C ASP A 436 -39.80 16.41 -11.90
N ILE A 437 -38.69 17.13 -11.86
CA ILE A 437 -37.92 17.38 -10.63
C ILE A 437 -38.34 18.74 -10.04
N PRO A 438 -39.06 18.77 -8.91
CA PRO A 438 -39.49 20.02 -8.31
C PRO A 438 -38.29 20.84 -7.81
N ARG A 439 -38.46 22.15 -7.65
CA ARG A 439 -37.43 23.00 -7.04
C ARG A 439 -37.11 22.52 -5.62
N TYR A 440 -35.83 22.33 -5.31
CA TYR A 440 -35.33 21.67 -4.10
C TYR A 440 -35.68 20.19 -3.95
N GLY A 441 -36.10 19.54 -5.04
CA GLY A 441 -36.17 18.09 -5.14
C GLY A 441 -34.96 17.50 -5.86
N ASP A 442 -34.92 16.18 -5.83
CA ASP A 442 -33.93 15.31 -6.44
C ASP A 442 -34.61 14.18 -7.22
N PHE A 443 -33.83 13.52 -8.08
CA PHE A 443 -34.19 12.22 -8.66
C PHE A 443 -32.93 11.39 -8.90
N GLN A 444 -33.04 10.07 -8.78
CA GLN A 444 -31.90 9.16 -8.86
C GLN A 444 -32.11 8.06 -9.91
N TYR A 445 -31.05 7.69 -10.63
CA TYR A 445 -31.06 6.62 -11.62
C TYR A 445 -30.06 5.55 -11.21
N VAL A 446 -30.52 4.31 -11.18
CA VAL A 446 -29.70 3.15 -10.80
C VAL A 446 -29.45 2.31 -12.04
N PHE A 447 -28.18 2.01 -12.30
CA PHE A 447 -27.78 1.20 -13.45
C PHE A 447 -26.50 0.41 -13.17
N THR A 448 -26.28 -0.65 -13.93
CA THR A 448 -25.08 -1.50 -13.83
C THR A 448 -24.33 -1.46 -15.17
N VAL A 449 -23.00 -1.42 -15.13
CA VAL A 449 -22.13 -1.51 -16.31
C VAL A 449 -21.09 -2.60 -16.11
N ASN A 450 -20.58 -3.15 -17.21
CA ASN A 450 -19.49 -4.12 -17.22
C ASN A 450 -18.13 -3.46 -16.95
N ALA A 451 -17.14 -4.30 -16.63
CA ALA A 451 -15.74 -3.91 -16.52
C ALA A 451 -15.17 -3.35 -17.82
N GLY A 452 -14.24 -2.40 -17.70
CA GLY A 452 -13.54 -1.76 -18.82
C GLY A 452 -14.38 -0.77 -19.64
N GLN A 453 -15.53 -0.29 -19.13
CA GLN A 453 -16.42 0.62 -19.86
C GLN A 453 -16.28 2.07 -19.36
N VAL A 454 -16.28 3.04 -20.28
CA VAL A 454 -16.49 4.46 -19.98
C VAL A 454 -17.99 4.75 -19.97
N ILE A 455 -18.46 5.37 -18.89
CA ILE A 455 -19.82 5.84 -18.70
C ILE A 455 -19.89 7.31 -19.15
N GLU A 456 -20.47 7.57 -20.32
CA GLU A 456 -20.90 8.92 -20.71
C GLU A 456 -22.31 9.21 -20.14
N ILE A 457 -22.45 10.35 -19.47
CA ILE A 457 -23.70 10.86 -18.92
C ILE A 457 -24.06 12.16 -19.63
N ALA A 458 -25.18 12.15 -20.35
CA ALA A 458 -25.79 13.34 -20.96
C ALA A 458 -27.16 13.60 -20.32
N GLN A 459 -27.45 14.84 -19.90
CA GLN A 459 -28.75 15.23 -19.35
C GLN A 459 -29.49 16.18 -20.29
N ASN A 460 -30.82 16.09 -20.31
CA ASN A 460 -31.69 17.01 -21.04
C ASN A 460 -32.97 17.31 -20.23
N ASN A 461 -33.61 18.45 -20.49
CA ASN A 461 -34.89 18.85 -19.89
C ASN A 461 -35.61 19.90 -20.76
N ALA A 462 -36.92 20.07 -20.56
CA ALA A 462 -37.75 20.96 -21.37
C ALA A 462 -37.38 22.46 -21.26
N GLU A 463 -36.82 22.89 -20.12
CA GLU A 463 -36.41 24.27 -19.89
C GLU A 463 -35.03 24.61 -20.50
N GLY A 464 -34.21 23.61 -20.83
CA GLY A 464 -32.80 23.80 -21.23
C GLY A 464 -31.90 24.23 -20.06
N GLU A 465 -32.37 24.03 -18.82
CA GLU A 465 -31.73 24.48 -17.59
C GLU A 465 -30.62 23.52 -17.14
N THR A 466 -29.82 23.98 -16.19
CA THR A 466 -28.69 23.22 -15.64
C THR A 466 -29.13 22.44 -14.41
N VAL A 467 -28.69 21.19 -14.27
CA VAL A 467 -28.86 20.38 -13.05
C VAL A 467 -27.51 20.14 -12.40
N LYS A 468 -27.49 19.80 -11.11
CA LYS A 468 -26.29 19.27 -10.46
C LYS A 468 -26.30 17.74 -10.57
N THR A 469 -25.29 17.14 -11.18
CA THR A 469 -25.16 15.68 -11.32
C THR A 469 -24.03 15.11 -10.48
N THR A 470 -24.27 13.98 -9.82
CA THR A 470 -23.28 13.24 -9.03
C THR A 470 -23.39 11.76 -9.37
N LEU A 471 -22.30 11.07 -9.70
CA LEU A 471 -22.30 9.61 -9.83
C LEU A 471 -21.68 9.01 -8.57
N ARG A 472 -22.33 7.99 -8.02
CA ARG A 472 -21.84 7.20 -6.89
C ARG A 472 -21.74 5.73 -7.26
N GLY A 473 -20.78 5.03 -6.69
CA GLY A 473 -20.79 3.56 -6.66
C GLY A 473 -21.90 3.03 -5.74
N ALA A 474 -22.21 1.74 -5.84
CA ALA A 474 -23.17 1.07 -4.96
C ALA A 474 -22.75 1.12 -3.46
N SER A 475 -21.47 1.35 -3.18
CA SER A 475 -20.94 1.57 -1.82
C SER A 475 -21.43 2.87 -1.16
N GLY A 476 -21.88 3.83 -1.97
CA GLY A 476 -22.18 5.20 -1.59
C GLY A 476 -21.08 6.21 -1.96
N ASP A 477 -19.88 5.74 -2.31
CA ASP A 477 -18.73 6.59 -2.62
C ASP A 477 -18.96 7.42 -3.89
N ILE A 478 -18.54 8.69 -3.85
CA ILE A 478 -18.66 9.61 -4.98
C ILE A 478 -17.50 9.34 -5.93
N VAL A 479 -17.81 8.69 -7.06
CA VAL A 479 -16.84 8.48 -8.15
C VAL A 479 -16.75 9.71 -9.06
N LEU A 480 -17.89 10.35 -9.34
CA LEU A 480 -17.95 11.57 -10.15
C LEU A 480 -18.48 12.71 -9.29
N ASP A 481 -17.59 13.61 -8.87
CA ASP A 481 -17.95 14.74 -8.00
C ASP A 481 -19.00 15.65 -8.64
N SER A 482 -19.72 16.38 -7.78
CA SER A 482 -20.98 17.01 -8.10
C SER A 482 -20.83 18.31 -8.89
N ALA A 483 -21.10 18.25 -10.20
CA ALA A 483 -20.93 19.38 -11.10
C ALA A 483 -22.26 19.85 -11.70
N SER A 484 -22.29 21.12 -12.10
CA SER A 484 -23.40 21.71 -12.86
C SER A 484 -23.34 21.28 -14.32
N GLN A 485 -24.31 20.50 -14.77
CA GLN A 485 -24.43 19.98 -16.13
C GLN A 485 -25.59 20.68 -16.85
N GLN A 486 -25.28 21.36 -17.96
CA GLN A 486 -26.24 22.07 -18.80
C GLN A 486 -26.91 21.10 -19.79
N ALA A 487 -28.24 21.18 -19.88
CA ALA A 487 -29.07 20.39 -20.78
C ALA A 487 -28.52 20.33 -22.22
N GLY A 488 -28.42 19.12 -22.77
CA GLY A 488 -28.12 18.82 -24.18
C GLY A 488 -26.82 19.38 -24.73
N THR A 489 -25.92 19.90 -23.87
CA THR A 489 -24.74 20.69 -24.28
C THR A 489 -23.52 20.48 -23.39
N SER A 490 -23.56 19.52 -22.47
CA SER A 490 -22.42 19.11 -21.65
C SER A 490 -22.55 17.63 -21.27
N TYR A 491 -21.43 16.94 -21.33
CA TYR A 491 -21.28 15.52 -21.10
C TYR A 491 -20.37 15.31 -19.90
N ARG A 492 -20.48 14.15 -19.24
CA ARG A 492 -19.58 13.76 -18.15
C ARG A 492 -19.18 12.32 -18.32
N TYR A 493 -17.95 12.01 -17.95
CA TYR A 493 -17.31 10.71 -18.22
C TYR A 493 -16.78 10.09 -16.94
N TRP A 494 -16.88 8.77 -16.83
CA TRP A 494 -16.25 7.97 -15.78
C TRP A 494 -15.88 6.59 -16.32
N TYR A 495 -14.61 6.21 -16.28
CA TYR A 495 -14.13 4.87 -16.60
C TYR A 495 -14.34 3.91 -15.42
N SER A 496 -15.02 2.81 -15.67
CA SER A 496 -15.30 1.74 -14.73
C SER A 496 -14.39 0.54 -15.01
N GLU A 497 -13.21 0.51 -14.39
CA GLU A 497 -12.25 -0.59 -14.56
C GLU A 497 -12.89 -1.94 -14.15
N THR A 498 -13.44 -2.03 -12.94
CA THR A 498 -14.03 -3.26 -12.39
C THR A 498 -15.47 -3.52 -12.81
N GLY A 499 -16.13 -2.56 -13.46
CA GLY A 499 -17.57 -2.57 -13.63
C GLY A 499 -18.28 -2.29 -12.30
N GLY A 500 -19.60 -2.48 -12.30
CA GLY A 500 -20.40 -2.44 -11.08
C GLY A 500 -21.71 -1.67 -11.22
N THR A 501 -22.37 -1.48 -10.09
CA THR A 501 -23.65 -0.76 -10.00
C THR A 501 -23.42 0.66 -9.52
N TYR A 502 -24.07 1.61 -10.19
CA TYR A 502 -23.92 3.04 -10.00
C TYR A 502 -25.26 3.72 -9.73
N ILE A 503 -25.21 4.78 -8.93
CA ILE A 503 -26.34 5.66 -8.60
C ILE A 503 -26.02 7.05 -9.13
N LEU A 504 -26.70 7.47 -10.19
CA LEU A 504 -26.64 8.84 -10.70
C LEU A 504 -27.72 9.69 -10.04
N HIS A 505 -27.30 10.71 -9.31
CA HIS A 505 -28.16 11.64 -8.60
C HIS A 505 -28.25 12.99 -9.33
N LEU A 506 -29.46 13.40 -9.71
CA LEU A 506 -29.80 14.73 -10.23
C LEU A 506 -30.40 15.58 -9.09
N ASP A 507 -29.74 16.68 -8.76
CA ASP A 507 -30.06 17.58 -7.66
C ASP A 507 -30.53 18.96 -8.20
N ASN A 508 -31.80 19.33 -7.94
CA ASN A 508 -32.38 20.64 -8.25
C ASN A 508 -32.53 21.54 -6.99
N SER A 509 -31.70 21.33 -5.97
CA SER A 509 -31.65 22.14 -4.74
C SER A 509 -30.66 23.30 -4.78
N SER A 510 -29.79 23.36 -5.80
CA SER A 510 -28.81 24.42 -5.95
C SER A 510 -29.46 25.81 -5.94
N SER A 511 -28.83 26.75 -5.23
CA SER A 511 -29.33 28.13 -5.07
C SER A 511 -29.38 28.95 -6.37
N PHE A 512 -28.79 28.42 -7.46
CA PHE A 512 -28.81 29.04 -8.78
C PHE A 512 -30.13 28.81 -9.52
N TYR A 513 -30.91 27.77 -9.16
CA TYR A 513 -32.10 27.36 -9.90
C TYR A 513 -33.40 27.86 -9.26
N SER A 514 -34.26 28.49 -10.07
CA SER A 514 -35.44 29.22 -9.58
C SER A 514 -36.78 28.55 -9.88
N SER A 515 -36.77 27.52 -10.72
CA SER A 515 -37.93 26.79 -11.25
C SER A 515 -37.88 25.29 -10.93
N ASN A 516 -39.00 24.60 -11.17
CA ASN A 516 -38.98 23.16 -11.38
C ASN A 516 -38.29 22.87 -12.72
N ILE A 517 -37.87 21.62 -12.90
CA ILE A 517 -37.34 21.08 -14.15
C ILE A 517 -38.32 20.01 -14.62
N THR A 518 -38.73 20.05 -15.89
CA THR A 518 -39.75 19.15 -16.45
C THR A 518 -39.22 18.35 -17.65
N GLU A 519 -39.80 17.17 -17.84
CA GLU A 519 -39.34 16.19 -18.86
C GLU A 519 -37.82 15.89 -18.77
N ALA A 520 -37.26 15.90 -17.55
CA ALA A 520 -35.85 15.62 -17.30
C ALA A 520 -35.52 14.18 -17.71
N THR A 521 -34.55 14.03 -18.60
CA THR A 521 -34.07 12.72 -19.07
C THR A 521 -32.55 12.67 -18.95
N VAL A 522 -32.03 11.48 -18.70
CA VAL A 522 -30.61 11.17 -18.82
C VAL A 522 -30.44 10.15 -19.93
N THR A 523 -29.45 10.34 -20.79
CA THR A 523 -28.87 9.27 -21.59
C THR A 523 -27.58 8.83 -20.92
N VAL A 524 -27.51 7.55 -20.55
CA VAL A 524 -26.28 6.88 -20.14
C VAL A 524 -25.81 6.06 -21.33
N THR A 525 -24.56 6.26 -21.73
CA THR A 525 -23.91 5.50 -22.80
C THR A 525 -22.67 4.83 -22.22
N THR A 526 -22.53 3.52 -22.42
CA THR A 526 -21.26 2.81 -22.23
C THR A 526 -20.45 2.88 -23.51
N ALA A 527 -19.14 2.98 -23.38
CA ALA A 527 -18.19 2.92 -24.49
C ALA A 527 -16.92 2.16 -24.07
N THR A 528 -16.52 1.18 -24.85
CA THR A 528 -15.26 0.45 -24.68
C THR A 528 -14.12 1.34 -25.18
N PRO A 529 -13.14 1.76 -24.35
CA PRO A 529 -11.96 2.46 -24.84
C PRO A 529 -11.20 1.65 -25.87
N LYS A 530 -10.62 2.32 -26.87
CA LYS A 530 -9.75 1.64 -27.83
C LYS A 530 -8.41 1.33 -27.18
N ASP A 531 -8.14 0.04 -26.99
CA ASP A 531 -6.85 -0.45 -26.51
C ASP A 531 -5.75 -0.21 -27.55
N LEU A 532 -4.71 0.54 -27.16
CA LEU A 532 -3.51 0.83 -27.93
C LEU A 532 -2.38 -0.17 -27.63
N GLY A 533 -2.51 -0.97 -26.57
CA GLY A 533 -1.52 -1.92 -26.08
C GLY A 533 -0.57 -1.35 -25.02
N ALA A 534 0.42 -2.18 -24.67
CA ALA A 534 1.53 -1.80 -23.81
C ALA A 534 2.68 -1.22 -24.64
N PHE A 535 3.40 -0.24 -24.09
CA PHE A 535 4.55 0.41 -24.72
C PHE A 535 5.79 0.38 -23.80
N GLU A 536 6.95 0.16 -24.41
CA GLU A 536 8.26 0.21 -23.75
C GLU A 536 8.99 1.55 -24.01
N VAL A 537 9.98 1.88 -23.17
CA VAL A 537 10.88 3.02 -23.39
C VAL A 537 11.64 2.87 -24.72
N GLY A 538 11.59 3.91 -25.55
CA GLY A 538 12.16 3.95 -26.90
C GLY A 538 11.14 3.64 -28.01
N GLU A 539 9.92 3.24 -27.68
CA GLU A 539 8.86 3.01 -28.66
C GLU A 539 8.11 4.30 -29.05
N THR A 540 7.28 4.18 -30.08
CA THR A 540 6.48 5.30 -30.62
C THR A 540 5.05 4.85 -30.91
N LEU A 541 4.08 5.59 -30.38
CA LEU A 541 2.66 5.45 -30.72
C LEU A 541 2.34 6.36 -31.91
N SER A 542 1.68 5.81 -32.94
CA SER A 542 1.12 6.58 -34.05
C SER A 542 -0.26 5.99 -34.38
N GLU A 543 -1.30 6.80 -34.19
CA GLU A 543 -2.70 6.37 -34.26
C GLU A 543 -3.57 7.48 -34.87
N SER A 544 -4.66 7.12 -35.56
CA SER A 544 -5.53 8.07 -36.26
C SER A 544 -7.00 7.73 -36.10
N ALA A 545 -7.78 8.67 -35.57
CA ALA A 545 -9.24 8.60 -35.56
C ALA A 545 -9.79 9.25 -36.83
N SER A 546 -10.68 8.55 -37.54
CA SER A 546 -11.37 9.06 -38.74
C SER A 546 -12.88 9.24 -38.54
N GLU A 547 -13.37 9.03 -37.33
CA GLU A 547 -14.77 9.24 -36.97
C GLU A 547 -14.98 10.67 -36.47
N LEU A 548 -16.20 11.17 -36.61
CA LEU A 548 -16.55 12.54 -36.25
C LEU A 548 -16.68 12.64 -34.73
N LEU A 549 -15.77 13.35 -34.07
CA LEU A 549 -15.90 13.69 -32.68
C LEU A 549 -16.72 14.99 -32.56
N GLU A 550 -17.97 14.85 -32.10
CA GLU A 550 -18.89 15.98 -31.94
C GLU A 550 -18.39 16.95 -30.87
N ALA A 551 -18.66 18.25 -31.04
CA ALA A 551 -18.22 19.28 -30.11
C ALA A 551 -18.67 18.99 -28.66
N LYS A 552 -17.71 19.09 -27.73
CA LYS A 552 -17.79 18.77 -26.29
C LYS A 552 -17.94 17.29 -25.92
N ARG A 553 -17.74 16.37 -26.87
CA ARG A 553 -17.67 14.93 -26.56
C ARG A 553 -16.23 14.47 -26.48
N SER A 554 -16.03 13.30 -25.89
CA SER A 554 -14.71 12.70 -25.77
C SER A 554 -14.63 11.30 -26.33
N GLU A 555 -13.47 10.98 -26.90
CA GLU A 555 -13.06 9.62 -27.28
C GLU A 555 -11.97 9.14 -26.31
N PHE A 556 -11.92 7.83 -26.07
CA PHE A 556 -11.13 7.23 -25.00
C PHE A 556 -10.28 6.07 -25.52
N TYR A 557 -9.03 6.04 -25.07
CA TYR A 557 -8.08 4.97 -25.37
C TYR A 557 -7.46 4.42 -24.10
N LEU A 558 -7.12 3.14 -24.10
CA LEU A 558 -6.30 2.53 -23.06
C LEU A 558 -4.87 2.39 -23.57
N LEU A 559 -3.92 2.72 -22.70
CA LEU A 559 -2.49 2.56 -22.93
C LEU A 559 -1.87 2.00 -21.64
N SER A 560 -0.92 1.08 -21.76
CA SER A 560 -0.19 0.55 -20.61
C SER A 560 1.31 0.81 -20.74
N LEU A 561 1.97 1.05 -19.61
CA LEU A 561 3.43 1.17 -19.52
C LEU A 561 3.98 0.22 -18.45
N ASP A 562 5.02 -0.54 -18.77
CA ASP A 562 5.65 -1.46 -17.80
C ASP A 562 6.56 -0.73 -16.78
N THR A 563 7.07 0.45 -17.15
CA THR A 563 7.85 1.34 -16.29
C THR A 563 7.34 2.78 -16.44
N PRO A 564 7.58 3.69 -15.47
CA PRO A 564 7.33 5.11 -15.67
C PRO A 564 8.07 5.60 -16.92
N ALA A 565 7.46 6.53 -17.65
CA ALA A 565 8.04 7.05 -18.89
C ALA A 565 7.83 8.56 -19.03
N THR A 566 8.72 9.19 -19.79
CA THR A 566 8.54 10.54 -20.30
C THR A 566 7.83 10.47 -21.65
N ILE A 567 6.65 11.05 -21.77
CA ILE A 567 5.89 11.18 -23.02
C ILE A 567 6.17 12.55 -23.64
N SER A 568 6.50 12.53 -24.94
CA SER A 568 6.61 13.70 -25.80
C SER A 568 5.93 13.44 -27.14
N GLY A 569 5.32 14.44 -27.77
CA GLY A 569 4.62 14.27 -29.04
C GLY A 569 3.50 15.29 -29.29
N GLU A 570 2.59 14.95 -30.20
CA GLU A 570 1.48 15.84 -30.57
C GLU A 570 0.18 15.10 -30.93
N VAL A 571 -0.95 15.79 -30.74
CA VAL A 571 -2.24 15.44 -31.32
C VAL A 571 -2.66 16.55 -32.28
N SER A 572 -2.86 16.20 -33.54
CA SER A 572 -3.09 17.15 -34.62
C SER A 572 -4.42 16.93 -35.35
N THR A 573 -5.02 18.02 -35.83
CA THR A 573 -6.29 18.03 -36.57
C THR A 573 -6.09 18.60 -37.99
N PRO A 574 -6.84 18.14 -39.02
CA PRO A 574 -6.60 18.52 -40.41
C PRO A 574 -6.71 20.01 -40.73
N ASN A 575 -7.52 20.76 -39.97
CA ASN A 575 -7.76 22.19 -40.19
C ASN A 575 -7.43 23.05 -38.96
N GLY A 576 -6.83 22.48 -37.90
CA GLY A 576 -6.58 23.18 -36.64
C GLY A 576 -7.84 23.36 -35.80
N GLU A 577 -8.79 22.42 -35.91
CA GLU A 577 -9.91 22.26 -34.98
C GLU A 577 -9.40 22.09 -33.54
N ASN A 578 -10.15 22.58 -32.56
CA ASN A 578 -9.73 22.64 -31.17
C ASN A 578 -10.12 21.38 -30.39
N LEU A 579 -9.15 20.73 -29.76
CA LEU A 579 -9.31 19.62 -28.83
C LEU A 579 -8.42 19.81 -27.60
N ASP A 580 -8.89 19.30 -26.47
CA ASP A 580 -8.11 19.14 -25.24
C ASP A 580 -7.63 17.67 -25.13
N LEU A 581 -6.45 17.47 -24.54
CA LEU A 581 -5.87 16.15 -24.28
C LEU A 581 -5.72 15.94 -22.78
N HIS A 582 -6.17 14.80 -22.26
CA HIS A 582 -5.99 14.43 -20.85
C HIS A 582 -5.45 13.02 -20.69
N PHE A 583 -4.46 12.87 -19.81
CA PHE A 583 -4.00 11.57 -19.31
C PHE A 583 -4.65 11.35 -17.94
N LEU A 584 -5.34 10.23 -17.76
CA LEU A 584 -6.03 9.84 -16.54
C LEU A 584 -5.50 8.49 -16.06
N ASP A 585 -5.42 8.26 -14.76
CA ASP A 585 -5.15 6.92 -14.22
C ASP A 585 -6.43 6.06 -14.17
N ALA A 586 -6.29 4.80 -13.72
CA ALA A 586 -7.42 3.88 -13.55
C ALA A 586 -8.49 4.37 -12.54
N SER A 587 -8.12 5.25 -11.61
CA SER A 587 -9.05 5.92 -10.68
C SER A 587 -9.74 7.15 -11.29
N ASN A 588 -9.47 7.45 -12.57
CA ASN A 588 -9.86 8.67 -13.30
C ASN A 588 -9.24 9.96 -12.75
N ALA A 589 -8.22 9.87 -11.88
CA ALA A 589 -7.48 11.05 -11.45
C ALA A 589 -6.64 11.57 -12.62
N LYS A 590 -6.62 12.90 -12.80
CA LYS A 590 -5.92 13.50 -13.93
C LYS A 590 -4.42 13.60 -13.67
N LEU A 591 -3.65 12.84 -14.43
CA LEU A 591 -2.19 12.85 -14.45
C LEU A 591 -1.69 14.12 -15.15
N ALA A 592 -2.17 14.39 -16.37
CA ALA A 592 -1.76 15.54 -17.18
C ALA A 592 -2.91 16.12 -18.02
N SER A 593 -2.77 17.39 -18.43
CA SER A 593 -3.80 18.13 -19.20
C SER A 593 -3.16 19.12 -20.16
N PHE A 594 -3.40 18.94 -21.46
CA PHE A 594 -2.97 19.85 -22.51
C PHE A 594 -4.19 20.51 -23.15
N ARG A 595 -4.10 21.84 -23.31
CA ARG A 595 -5.18 22.73 -23.75
C ARG A 595 -4.59 23.89 -24.53
N SER A 596 -4.65 23.84 -25.86
CA SER A 596 -4.18 24.90 -26.74
C SER A 596 -5.28 25.34 -27.71
N SER A 597 -4.92 25.73 -28.92
CA SER A 597 -5.87 25.92 -30.01
C SER A 597 -5.24 25.41 -31.29
N GLY A 598 -5.60 24.20 -31.70
CA GLY A 598 -5.11 23.54 -32.91
C GLY A 598 -4.38 22.23 -32.59
N VAL A 599 -3.04 22.25 -32.66
CA VAL A 599 -2.21 21.08 -32.36
C VAL A 599 -1.85 21.09 -30.88
N GLU A 600 -2.29 20.08 -30.14
CA GLU A 600 -1.84 19.85 -28.77
C GLU A 600 -0.44 19.25 -28.79
N VAL A 601 0.50 19.86 -28.07
CA VAL A 601 1.88 19.37 -27.95
C VAL A 601 2.14 18.95 -26.52
N VAL A 602 2.58 17.71 -26.35
CA VAL A 602 3.06 17.14 -25.09
C VAL A 602 4.59 17.23 -25.12
N SER A 603 5.17 17.82 -24.08
CA SER A 603 6.62 18.02 -23.97
C SER A 603 7.12 17.58 -22.60
N ASP A 604 7.80 16.44 -22.59
CA ASP A 604 8.52 15.84 -21.47
C ASP A 604 7.66 15.64 -20.21
N GLU A 605 6.42 15.17 -20.45
CA GLU A 605 5.42 14.85 -19.44
C GLU A 605 5.72 13.48 -18.81
N ILE A 606 5.73 13.40 -17.48
CA ILE A 606 6.13 12.18 -16.78
C ILE A 606 4.88 11.45 -16.33
N VAL A 607 4.70 10.22 -16.80
CA VAL A 607 3.56 9.37 -16.42
C VAL A 607 4.05 8.11 -15.68
N PRO A 608 3.28 7.63 -14.68
CA PRO A 608 3.63 6.41 -13.95
C PRO A 608 3.47 5.16 -14.83
N ALA A 609 4.05 4.05 -14.36
CA ALA A 609 3.75 2.72 -14.88
C ALA A 609 2.28 2.34 -14.62
N GLY A 610 1.78 1.37 -15.37
CA GLY A 610 0.43 0.84 -15.27
C GLY A 610 -0.46 1.25 -16.44
N THR A 611 -1.76 0.97 -16.30
CA THR A 611 -2.78 1.29 -17.29
C THR A 611 -3.29 2.71 -17.08
N MET A 612 -3.28 3.51 -18.15
CA MET A 612 -3.82 4.86 -18.19
C MET A 612 -4.89 5.00 -19.28
N LEU A 613 -5.81 5.92 -19.05
CA LEU A 613 -6.87 6.28 -19.98
C LEU A 613 -6.52 7.62 -20.63
N LEU A 614 -6.36 7.61 -21.96
CA LEU A 614 -6.16 8.80 -22.75
C LEU A 614 -7.53 9.33 -23.20
N GLN A 615 -7.88 10.55 -22.79
CA GLN A 615 -9.11 11.23 -23.18
C GLN A 615 -8.78 12.32 -24.22
N ILE A 616 -9.41 12.23 -25.39
CA ILE A 616 -9.42 13.27 -26.42
C ILE A 616 -10.75 13.99 -26.33
N GLU A 617 -10.78 15.24 -25.85
CA GLU A 617 -12.00 16.03 -25.69
C GLU A 617 -12.11 17.09 -26.80
N ALA A 618 -13.12 16.98 -27.67
CA ALA A 618 -13.37 17.96 -28.71
C ALA A 618 -13.95 19.26 -28.11
N VAL A 619 -13.32 20.41 -28.33
CA VAL A 619 -13.91 21.72 -27.95
C VAL A 619 -14.85 22.23 -29.05
N ASP A 620 -14.45 22.06 -30.30
CA ASP A 620 -15.26 22.26 -31.52
C ASP A 620 -15.47 20.91 -32.23
N GLU A 621 -16.28 20.83 -33.29
CA GLU A 621 -16.48 19.59 -34.06
C GLU A 621 -15.18 19.18 -34.79
N VAL A 622 -14.64 17.99 -34.49
CA VAL A 622 -13.38 17.46 -35.05
C VAL A 622 -13.69 16.30 -36.01
N PRO A 623 -13.37 16.41 -37.33
CA PRO A 623 -13.71 15.37 -38.31
C PRO A 623 -12.78 14.15 -38.30
N SER A 624 -11.57 14.31 -37.75
CA SER A 624 -10.53 13.29 -37.60
C SER A 624 -9.33 13.92 -36.87
N TYR A 625 -8.49 13.11 -36.23
CA TYR A 625 -7.22 13.56 -35.63
C TYR A 625 -6.15 12.47 -35.72
N GLU A 626 -4.87 12.88 -35.65
CA GLU A 626 -3.71 11.99 -35.60
C GLU A 626 -2.93 12.22 -34.30
N MET A 627 -2.67 11.15 -33.55
CA MET A 627 -1.88 11.13 -32.32
C MET A 627 -0.50 10.54 -32.64
N ASN A 628 0.58 11.24 -32.28
CA ASN A 628 1.95 10.77 -32.46
C ASN A 628 2.76 11.04 -31.19
N PHE A 629 3.10 10.00 -30.44
CA PHE A 629 3.85 10.08 -29.18
C PHE A 629 5.10 9.21 -29.21
N THR A 630 6.12 9.64 -28.48
CA THR A 630 7.36 8.93 -28.21
C THR A 630 7.52 8.72 -26.72
N PHE A 631 7.91 7.52 -26.31
CA PHE A 631 8.16 7.18 -24.91
C PHE A 631 9.67 7.17 -24.66
N ALA A 632 10.15 8.02 -23.78
CA ALA A 632 11.52 8.05 -23.30
C ALA A 632 11.57 7.58 -21.83
N ASP A 633 12.76 7.30 -21.32
CA ASP A 633 12.93 6.92 -19.92
C ASP A 633 12.40 8.06 -19.01
N ALA A 634 11.77 7.70 -17.90
CA ALA A 634 11.42 8.70 -16.90
C ALA A 634 12.71 9.19 -16.22
N PRO A 635 12.80 10.47 -15.84
CA PRO A 635 13.74 10.86 -14.81
C PRO A 635 13.37 10.13 -13.51
N ASP A 636 14.38 9.81 -12.71
CA ASP A 636 14.16 9.30 -11.36
C ASP A 636 13.56 10.40 -10.47
N TYR A 637 13.03 10.02 -9.31
CA TYR A 637 12.52 10.95 -8.30
C TYR A 637 13.37 10.85 -7.03
N GLU A 638 13.49 11.97 -6.31
CA GLU A 638 14.08 11.97 -4.97
C GLU A 638 13.27 11.07 -4.02
N VAL A 639 13.95 10.51 -3.02
CA VAL A 639 13.34 9.63 -2.02
C VAL A 639 13.55 10.27 -0.65
N GLU A 640 12.47 10.80 -0.06
CA GLU A 640 12.54 11.42 1.27
C GLU A 640 12.43 10.40 2.42
N PRO A 641 13.06 10.67 3.59
CA PRO A 641 13.87 11.85 3.92
C PRO A 641 15.35 11.70 3.52
N ASN A 642 15.88 12.60 2.70
CA ASN A 642 17.29 12.58 2.24
C ASN A 642 18.16 13.77 2.69
N ASP A 643 17.76 14.52 3.73
CA ASP A 643 18.51 15.62 4.39
C ASP A 643 19.97 15.32 4.81
N THR A 644 20.42 14.08 4.73
CA THR A 644 21.76 13.67 5.20
C THR A 644 22.40 12.66 4.26
N ALA A 645 23.73 12.67 4.18
CA ALA A 645 24.52 11.71 3.40
C ALA A 645 24.25 10.22 3.74
N ALA A 646 23.67 9.93 4.92
CA ALA A 646 23.28 8.58 5.32
C ALA A 646 22.00 8.08 4.60
N ASN A 647 21.12 9.00 4.19
CA ASN A 647 19.85 8.72 3.51
C ASN A 647 19.82 9.27 2.07
N ALA A 648 20.96 9.73 1.54
CA ALA A 648 21.04 10.43 0.27
C ALA A 648 20.46 9.61 -0.91
N THR A 649 19.62 10.24 -1.73
CA THR A 649 18.99 9.61 -2.89
C THR A 649 20.06 9.21 -3.92
N PRO A 650 20.16 7.94 -4.35
CA PRO A 650 21.07 7.56 -5.45
C PRO A 650 20.74 8.29 -6.76
N LEU A 651 21.75 8.87 -7.40
CA LEU A 651 21.61 9.60 -8.66
C LEU A 651 22.31 8.87 -9.81
N ASP A 652 21.55 8.43 -10.81
CA ASP A 652 22.09 7.90 -12.07
C ASP A 652 22.43 9.06 -13.02
N LEU A 653 23.70 9.18 -13.40
CA LEU A 653 24.18 10.20 -14.34
C LEU A 653 23.68 10.01 -15.79
N ASN A 654 23.02 8.89 -16.08
CA ASN A 654 22.38 8.64 -17.38
C ASN A 654 20.92 9.10 -17.42
N LYS A 655 20.35 9.51 -16.27
CA LYS A 655 18.97 9.96 -16.15
C LYS A 655 18.89 11.40 -15.64
N GLY A 656 17.73 12.02 -15.85
CA GLY A 656 17.33 13.18 -15.05
C GLY A 656 16.87 12.73 -13.67
N MET A 657 16.88 13.65 -12.72
CA MET A 657 16.33 13.47 -11.38
C MET A 657 15.35 14.60 -11.10
N ILE A 658 14.19 14.26 -10.55
CA ILE A 658 13.17 15.19 -10.09
C ILE A 658 13.27 15.33 -8.58
N GLY A 659 13.55 16.54 -8.12
CA GLY A 659 13.44 16.87 -6.69
C GLY A 659 12.37 17.93 -6.41
N ILE A 660 11.97 18.06 -5.15
CA ILE A 660 10.82 18.84 -4.65
C ILE A 660 11.18 19.57 -3.34
N SER A 661 12.34 20.24 -3.33
CA SER A 661 12.90 20.88 -2.13
C SER A 661 11.94 21.80 -1.35
N SER A 662 11.72 21.47 -0.09
CA SER A 662 11.29 22.40 0.97
C SER A 662 12.44 22.74 1.94
N ASP A 663 13.55 22.01 1.82
CA ASP A 663 14.53 21.64 2.84
C ASP A 663 15.93 21.48 2.20
N VAL A 664 16.69 20.43 2.54
CA VAL A 664 18.02 20.13 1.97
C VAL A 664 17.97 18.74 1.36
N ASP A 665 18.25 18.64 0.08
CA ASP A 665 18.11 17.39 -0.66
C ASP A 665 19.53 16.88 -1.01
N ILE A 666 19.91 15.67 -0.60
CA ILE A 666 21.26 15.13 -0.82
C ILE A 666 21.22 13.94 -1.75
N PHE A 667 22.03 13.99 -2.82
CA PHE A 667 22.13 12.95 -3.83
C PHE A 667 23.45 12.20 -3.78
N ALA A 668 23.41 10.87 -3.70
CA ALA A 668 24.58 9.99 -3.69
C ALA A 668 24.98 9.59 -5.12
N ILE A 669 26.20 9.93 -5.52
CA ILE A 669 26.76 9.70 -6.85
C ILE A 669 27.88 8.68 -6.77
N ASN A 670 27.82 7.66 -7.63
CA ASN A 670 28.89 6.70 -7.84
C ASN A 670 29.32 6.78 -9.31
N LEU A 671 30.62 6.83 -9.57
CA LEU A 671 31.16 6.89 -10.93
C LEU A 671 31.49 5.48 -11.43
N ASP A 672 31.21 5.20 -12.71
CA ASP A 672 31.56 3.91 -13.34
C ASP A 672 33.08 3.73 -13.55
N ALA A 673 33.82 4.84 -13.64
CA ALA A 673 35.27 4.90 -13.81
C ALA A 673 35.84 6.16 -13.15
N ASP A 674 37.15 6.14 -12.84
CA ASP A 674 37.88 7.36 -12.48
C ASP A 674 37.81 8.34 -13.66
N LEU A 675 37.51 9.62 -13.39
CA LEU A 675 37.55 10.66 -14.42
C LEU A 675 39.00 10.82 -14.91
N ALA A 676 39.18 10.97 -16.21
CA ALA A 676 40.46 11.32 -16.80
C ALA A 676 40.88 12.78 -16.46
N ASP A 677 42.18 13.09 -16.60
CA ASP A 677 42.74 14.44 -16.46
C ASP A 677 42.04 15.49 -17.39
N ASP A 678 41.30 15.04 -18.41
CA ASP A 678 40.52 15.84 -19.35
C ASP A 678 39.00 15.59 -19.28
N GLU A 679 38.48 15.12 -18.15
CA GLU A 679 37.04 14.91 -17.89
C GLU A 679 36.51 15.75 -16.71
N VAL A 680 35.33 16.34 -16.89
CA VAL A 680 34.64 17.18 -15.90
C VAL A 680 33.23 16.65 -15.68
N LEU A 681 32.89 16.39 -14.43
CA LEU A 681 31.52 16.11 -14.00
C LEU A 681 30.75 17.44 -13.89
N VAL A 682 29.65 17.55 -14.64
CA VAL A 682 28.77 18.71 -14.72
C VAL A 682 27.41 18.34 -14.17
N PHE A 683 26.98 19.00 -13.09
CA PHE A 683 25.57 19.01 -12.67
C PHE A 683 24.90 20.32 -13.05
N GLN A 684 23.63 20.23 -13.45
CA GLN A 684 22.77 21.36 -13.76
C GLN A 684 21.40 21.15 -13.09
N LEU A 685 20.94 22.16 -12.34
CA LEU A 685 19.60 22.22 -11.79
C LEU A 685 18.77 23.30 -12.50
N ASP A 686 17.63 22.88 -13.06
CA ASP A 686 16.62 23.73 -13.70
C ASP A 686 15.31 23.70 -12.89
N GLN A 687 14.80 24.86 -12.44
CA GLN A 687 13.48 24.94 -11.77
C GLN A 687 12.32 24.74 -12.78
N GLU A 688 11.31 23.94 -12.42
CA GLU A 688 10.13 23.77 -13.28
C GLU A 688 9.16 24.98 -13.24
N ILE A 689 9.26 25.86 -12.23
CA ILE A 689 8.34 26.99 -12.05
C ILE A 689 9.14 28.30 -11.99
N SER A 690 8.76 29.30 -12.77
CA SER A 690 9.37 30.63 -12.70
C SER A 690 9.15 31.29 -11.33
N GLY A 691 10.21 31.46 -10.54
CA GLY A 691 10.19 32.13 -9.25
C GLY A 691 11.59 32.56 -8.82
N PHE A 692 11.72 33.68 -8.09
CA PHE A 692 13.00 34.30 -7.71
C PHE A 692 13.79 33.55 -6.61
N GLU A 693 13.56 32.25 -6.49
CA GLU A 693 14.07 31.41 -5.41
C GLU A 693 15.43 30.83 -5.83
N ARG A 694 16.38 30.78 -4.91
CA ARG A 694 17.77 30.40 -5.23
C ARG A 694 18.06 29.02 -4.70
N TYR A 695 18.66 28.19 -5.53
CA TYR A 695 19.26 26.94 -5.08
C TYR A 695 20.77 27.15 -4.91
N THR A 696 21.30 26.66 -3.80
CA THR A 696 22.74 26.48 -3.58
C THR A 696 23.06 24.99 -3.59
N SER A 697 24.28 24.64 -3.96
CA SER A 697 24.72 23.24 -3.95
C SER A 697 26.21 23.10 -3.69
N VAL A 698 26.62 21.94 -3.18
CA VAL A 698 28.02 21.57 -2.94
C VAL A 698 28.17 20.08 -3.24
N LEU A 699 29.17 19.70 -4.05
CA LEU A 699 29.58 18.29 -4.16
C LEU A 699 30.65 18.00 -3.11
N ARG A 700 30.38 17.00 -2.28
CA ARG A 700 31.28 16.53 -1.21
C ARG A 700 31.78 15.12 -1.49
N ASP A 701 32.98 14.80 -1.03
CA ASP A 701 33.44 13.41 -0.95
C ASP A 701 32.93 12.69 0.31
N SER A 702 33.20 11.39 0.41
CA SER A 702 32.87 10.56 1.57
C SER A 702 33.52 10.97 2.90
N SER A 703 34.38 12.00 2.90
CA SER A 703 35.01 12.59 4.09
C SER A 703 34.45 13.98 4.46
N ASP A 704 33.35 14.40 3.82
CA ASP A 704 32.68 15.71 3.96
C ASP A 704 33.47 16.89 3.34
N ALA A 705 34.55 16.61 2.60
CA ALA A 705 35.33 17.62 1.92
C ALA A 705 34.66 18.05 0.60
N GLU A 706 34.52 19.36 0.39
CA GLU A 706 34.05 19.94 -0.87
C GLU A 706 35.06 19.68 -1.99
N VAL A 707 34.59 19.07 -3.09
CA VAL A 707 35.40 18.66 -4.26
C VAL A 707 34.93 19.34 -5.57
N SER A 708 33.97 20.25 -5.48
CA SER A 708 33.44 21.01 -6.61
C SER A 708 33.80 22.49 -6.61
N VAL A 709 33.58 23.12 -7.76
CA VAL A 709 33.30 24.56 -7.84
C VAL A 709 31.81 24.74 -8.18
N THR A 710 31.07 25.44 -7.30
CA THR A 710 29.63 25.72 -7.48
C THR A 710 29.40 27.11 -8.07
N TYR A 711 28.51 27.20 -9.05
CA TYR A 711 28.10 28.42 -9.72
C TYR A 711 26.59 28.71 -9.52
N PRO A 712 26.19 29.31 -8.38
CA PRO A 712 24.79 29.49 -8.00
C PRO A 712 24.08 30.66 -8.72
N GLU A 713 24.73 31.33 -9.68
CA GLU A 713 24.11 32.35 -10.56
C GLU A 713 24.05 31.91 -12.05
N ALA A 714 24.46 30.69 -12.38
CA ALA A 714 24.57 30.23 -13.77
C ALA A 714 23.19 30.14 -14.46
N VAL A 715 22.30 29.34 -13.88
CA VAL A 715 20.91 29.14 -14.34
C VAL A 715 20.03 30.27 -13.80
N GLN A 716 18.97 30.61 -14.55
CA GLN A 716 17.92 31.44 -13.96
C GLN A 716 17.21 30.60 -12.90
N ASP A 717 17.38 30.99 -11.63
CA ASP A 717 16.75 30.33 -10.51
C ASP A 717 17.19 28.83 -10.43
N GLY A 718 18.51 28.59 -10.46
CA GLY A 718 19.12 27.25 -10.39
C GLY A 718 20.65 27.31 -10.26
N TYR A 719 21.36 26.21 -10.48
CA TYR A 719 22.84 26.17 -10.37
C TYR A 719 23.52 25.31 -11.44
N VAL A 720 24.83 25.50 -11.59
CA VAL A 720 25.76 24.53 -12.19
C VAL A 720 26.84 24.18 -11.16
N VAL A 721 27.20 22.91 -11.04
CA VAL A 721 28.30 22.41 -10.19
C VAL A 721 29.28 21.65 -11.07
N LEU A 722 30.57 22.00 -10.98
CA LEU A 722 31.65 21.32 -11.72
C LEU A 722 32.61 20.62 -10.77
N ALA A 723 33.08 19.45 -11.16
CA ALA A 723 34.14 18.73 -10.46
C ALA A 723 35.04 17.96 -11.43
N SER A 724 36.30 17.76 -11.04
CA SER A 724 37.35 17.06 -11.80
C SER A 724 38.21 16.24 -10.84
N ASP A 725 39.16 15.44 -11.33
CA ASP A 725 40.02 14.56 -10.52
C ASP A 725 39.26 13.54 -9.63
N LEU A 726 38.00 13.22 -9.97
CA LEU A 726 37.15 12.31 -9.18
C LEU A 726 37.46 10.85 -9.50
N VAL A 727 37.57 10.02 -8.46
CA VAL A 727 37.81 8.57 -8.55
C VAL A 727 36.54 7.75 -8.27
N ALA A 728 36.33 6.66 -9.02
CA ALA A 728 35.20 5.73 -8.88
C ALA A 728 35.25 4.86 -7.63
N SER A 729 36.38 4.80 -6.93
CA SER A 729 36.47 4.11 -5.64
C SER A 729 35.81 4.87 -4.48
N GLN A 730 35.21 6.04 -4.74
CA GLN A 730 34.52 6.87 -3.75
C GLN A 730 33.09 7.17 -4.19
N THR A 731 32.22 7.33 -3.20
CA THR A 731 30.88 7.92 -3.36
C THR A 731 30.99 9.41 -3.07
N TYR A 732 30.30 10.22 -3.86
CA TYR A 732 30.18 11.67 -3.70
C TYR A 732 28.74 12.04 -3.33
N TYR A 733 28.56 13.18 -2.69
CA TYR A 733 27.27 13.66 -2.20
C TYR A 733 27.02 15.06 -2.73
N LEU A 734 26.05 15.22 -3.61
CA LEU A 734 25.59 16.52 -4.09
C LEU A 734 24.50 17.02 -3.15
N GLU A 735 24.89 17.91 -2.24
CA GLU A 735 23.98 18.64 -1.37
C GLU A 735 23.28 19.72 -2.20
N THR A 736 21.96 19.78 -2.18
CA THR A 736 21.12 20.81 -2.81
C THR A 736 20.29 21.49 -1.73
N SER A 737 20.30 22.82 -1.66
CA SER A 737 19.59 23.57 -0.62
C SER A 737 18.90 24.80 -1.16
N ARG A 738 17.65 25.02 -0.76
CA ARG A 738 16.85 26.15 -1.25
C ARG A 738 16.88 27.34 -0.30
N GLN A 739 17.27 28.50 -0.82
CA GLN A 739 17.29 29.76 -0.07
C GLN A 739 16.00 30.55 -0.24
N GLY A 740 15.16 30.52 0.81
CA GLY A 740 14.01 31.41 0.97
C GLY A 740 12.74 30.89 0.32
N GLY A 741 12.01 30.04 1.05
CA GLY A 741 10.70 29.52 0.69
C GLY A 741 10.08 28.81 1.90
N VAL A 742 8.78 28.52 1.83
CA VAL A 742 8.06 27.67 2.82
C VAL A 742 7.04 26.75 2.13
N SER A 743 7.19 26.57 0.81
CA SER A 743 6.32 25.74 -0.01
C SER A 743 7.15 25.02 -1.04
N ASP A 744 6.94 23.72 -1.14
CA ASP A 744 7.70 22.75 -1.94
C ASP A 744 7.82 23.21 -3.41
N LYS A 745 8.98 22.94 -4.02
CA LYS A 745 9.28 23.35 -5.40
C LYS A 745 9.96 22.27 -6.18
N LYS A 746 9.29 21.86 -7.26
CA LYS A 746 9.82 20.89 -8.22
C LYS A 746 10.94 21.49 -9.07
N TYR A 747 12.04 20.77 -9.16
CA TYR A 747 13.18 21.07 -10.02
C TYR A 747 13.63 19.80 -10.75
N ARG A 748 14.41 19.99 -11.83
CA ARG A 748 15.09 18.92 -12.55
C ARG A 748 16.58 19.06 -12.35
N LEU A 749 17.20 18.04 -11.78
CA LEU A 749 18.64 17.87 -11.69
C LEU A 749 19.09 16.95 -12.82
N SER A 750 20.19 17.29 -13.48
CA SER A 750 20.87 16.42 -14.44
C SER A 750 22.37 16.41 -14.15
N GLY A 751 22.98 15.24 -14.25
CA GLY A 751 24.43 15.06 -14.18
C GLY A 751 24.96 14.51 -15.50
N ARG A 752 26.19 14.88 -15.88
CA ARG A 752 26.88 14.33 -17.05
C ARG A 752 28.39 14.51 -16.95
N VAL A 753 29.16 13.66 -17.62
CA VAL A 753 30.60 13.85 -17.79
C VAL A 753 30.86 14.46 -19.17
N GLU A 754 31.61 15.57 -19.21
CA GLU A 754 32.08 16.20 -20.44
C GLU A 754 33.61 16.16 -20.52
N THR A 755 34.16 15.97 -21.72
CA THR A 755 35.59 16.18 -21.95
C THR A 755 35.90 17.68 -21.87
N GLY A 756 36.82 18.09 -21.00
CA GLY A 756 37.16 19.50 -20.83
C GLY A 756 38.10 19.79 -19.67
N LEU A 757 38.19 21.08 -19.32
CA LEU A 757 38.96 21.58 -18.18
C LEU A 757 38.16 22.64 -17.42
N VAL A 758 38.16 22.57 -16.09
CA VAL A 758 37.70 23.66 -15.21
C VAL A 758 38.82 24.68 -15.05
N GLU A 759 38.47 25.96 -14.97
CA GLU A 759 39.44 27.02 -14.74
C GLU A 759 40.17 26.93 -13.39
N VAL A 760 41.34 27.57 -13.30
CA VAL A 760 42.22 27.50 -12.13
C VAL A 760 42.41 28.88 -11.53
N GLU A 761 41.58 29.21 -10.54
CA GLU A 761 41.73 30.47 -9.79
C GLU A 761 42.97 30.51 -8.88
N PRO A 762 43.58 31.70 -8.65
CA PRO A 762 43.26 33.01 -9.24
C PRO A 762 43.79 33.16 -10.68
N ASN A 763 42.91 33.48 -11.64
CA ASN A 763 43.28 33.61 -13.06
C ASN A 763 43.14 35.04 -13.63
N GLU A 764 42.94 36.05 -12.79
CA GLU A 764 42.54 37.44 -13.17
C GLU A 764 43.67 38.28 -13.84
N SER A 765 44.71 37.64 -14.35
CA SER A 765 45.81 38.27 -15.09
C SER A 765 46.45 37.31 -16.10
N GLU A 766 47.09 37.86 -17.13
CA GLU A 766 47.75 37.09 -18.19
C GLU A 766 48.87 36.17 -17.68
N ALA A 767 49.43 36.47 -16.51
CA ALA A 767 50.50 35.70 -15.88
C ALA A 767 49.99 34.50 -15.08
N ALA A 768 48.68 34.45 -14.81
CA ALA A 768 48.00 33.37 -14.08
C ALA A 768 46.93 32.68 -14.94
N ALA A 769 46.92 32.95 -16.25
CA ALA A 769 45.89 32.49 -17.16
C ALA A 769 45.74 30.96 -17.21
N THR A 770 44.50 30.48 -17.10
CA THR A 770 44.10 29.07 -17.26
C THR A 770 44.55 28.58 -18.64
N SER A 771 45.50 27.64 -18.68
CA SER A 771 46.10 27.18 -19.93
C SER A 771 45.36 25.95 -20.48
N PHE A 772 45.01 25.94 -21.77
CA PHE A 772 44.34 24.81 -22.42
C PHE A 772 44.95 24.45 -23.78
N GLU A 773 44.85 23.17 -24.15
CA GLU A 773 45.33 22.65 -25.44
C GLU A 773 44.29 22.88 -26.54
N LEU A 774 44.63 23.70 -27.54
CA LEU A 774 43.69 24.04 -28.62
C LEU A 774 43.24 22.82 -29.44
N ASP A 775 44.14 21.84 -29.65
CA ASP A 775 43.81 20.62 -30.40
C ASP A 775 42.77 19.75 -29.66
N ALA A 776 42.69 19.81 -28.33
CA ALA A 776 41.65 19.14 -27.55
C ALA A 776 40.29 19.85 -27.71
N LEU A 777 40.27 21.18 -27.63
CA LEU A 777 39.07 21.99 -27.89
C LEU A 777 38.53 21.78 -29.31
N LEU A 778 39.42 21.70 -30.31
CA LEU A 778 39.07 21.36 -31.70
C LEU A 778 38.60 19.89 -31.87
N GLY A 779 38.94 19.02 -30.93
CA GLY A 779 38.44 17.65 -30.83
C GLY A 779 37.04 17.55 -30.23
N GLY A 780 36.50 18.63 -29.66
CA GLY A 780 35.19 18.69 -29.01
C GLY A 780 35.24 18.86 -27.49
N ALA A 781 36.42 19.08 -26.89
CA ALA A 781 36.53 19.40 -25.47
C ALA A 781 36.00 20.81 -25.14
N SER A 782 35.54 20.99 -23.91
CA SER A 782 35.06 22.26 -23.34
C SER A 782 36.13 22.92 -22.43
N VAL A 783 36.05 24.24 -22.24
CA VAL A 783 36.73 24.94 -21.13
C VAL A 783 35.65 25.65 -20.34
N PHE A 784 35.58 25.36 -19.05
CA PHE A 784 34.55 25.87 -18.16
C PHE A 784 35.10 26.91 -17.19
N GLY A 785 34.31 27.95 -16.95
CA GLY A 785 34.63 28.98 -15.97
C GLY A 785 33.47 29.91 -15.68
N TYR A 786 33.69 30.84 -14.76
CA TYR A 786 32.65 31.62 -14.12
C TYR A 786 33.13 33.01 -13.72
N VAL A 787 32.47 34.02 -14.28
CA VAL A 787 32.69 35.44 -13.97
C VAL A 787 31.60 35.95 -12.99
N PRO A 788 31.68 35.71 -11.66
CA PRO A 788 30.65 36.15 -10.73
C PRO A 788 30.53 37.67 -10.70
N TYR A 789 31.65 38.39 -10.74
CA TYR A 789 31.67 39.82 -10.42
C TYR A 789 32.09 40.70 -11.59
N SER A 790 31.75 41.99 -11.51
CA SER A 790 32.20 43.01 -12.48
C SER A 790 33.69 43.36 -12.38
N TYR A 791 34.36 42.84 -11.35
CA TYR A 791 35.80 42.92 -11.14
C TYR A 791 36.52 41.58 -11.37
N ASP A 792 35.78 40.49 -11.62
CA ASP A 792 36.37 39.26 -12.15
C ASP A 792 36.67 39.44 -13.63
N THR A 793 37.79 38.88 -14.08
CA THR A 793 38.29 39.06 -15.44
C THR A 793 39.19 37.89 -15.81
N ASP A 794 38.55 36.82 -16.22
CA ASP A 794 39.18 35.52 -16.37
C ASP A 794 40.09 35.52 -17.61
N TYR A 795 41.34 35.06 -17.47
CA TYR A 795 42.24 34.88 -18.61
C TYR A 795 42.43 33.39 -18.88
N TYR A 796 42.17 32.99 -20.12
CA TYR A 796 42.53 31.68 -20.66
C TYR A 796 43.66 31.82 -21.69
N MET A 797 44.57 30.85 -21.77
CA MET A 797 45.73 30.89 -22.67
C MET A 797 45.83 29.62 -23.50
N PHE A 798 46.13 29.77 -24.79
CA PHE A 798 46.47 28.67 -25.69
C PHE A 798 47.62 29.05 -26.63
N GLU A 799 48.38 28.06 -27.10
CA GLU A 799 49.43 28.27 -28.12
C GLU A 799 48.97 27.80 -29.50
N LEU A 800 49.21 28.62 -30.53
CA LEU A 800 49.22 28.17 -31.92
C LEU A 800 50.59 27.59 -32.26
N ALA A 801 50.64 26.28 -32.51
CA ALA A 801 51.86 25.55 -32.82
C ALA A 801 52.49 25.90 -34.19
N ALA A 802 51.76 26.54 -35.09
CA ALA A 802 52.24 27.04 -36.39
C ALA A 802 51.39 28.23 -36.87
N ASP A 803 51.87 28.96 -37.89
CA ASP A 803 51.08 29.99 -38.59
C ASP A 803 49.80 29.36 -39.18
N GLN A 804 48.64 29.91 -38.83
CA GLN A 804 47.34 29.48 -39.34
C GLN A 804 47.25 29.74 -40.86
N PRO A 805 46.93 28.73 -41.69
CA PRO A 805 46.70 28.90 -43.11
C PRO A 805 45.64 29.96 -43.43
N LEU A 806 45.81 30.68 -44.54
CA LEU A 806 44.89 31.75 -45.00
C LEU A 806 43.45 31.28 -45.26
N ASP A 807 43.24 29.98 -45.43
CA ASP A 807 41.97 29.30 -45.67
C ASP A 807 41.41 28.56 -44.44
N GLN A 808 42.13 28.56 -43.31
CA GLN A 808 41.65 28.00 -42.05
C GLN A 808 41.06 29.11 -41.17
N ILE A 809 39.93 28.79 -40.53
CA ILE A 809 39.25 29.63 -39.54
C ILE A 809 39.09 28.77 -38.28
N ILE A 810 39.41 29.34 -37.12
CA ILE A 810 39.07 28.76 -35.82
C ILE A 810 37.87 29.56 -35.31
N THR A 811 36.81 28.87 -34.95
CA THR A 811 35.62 29.45 -34.34
C THR A 811 35.49 28.92 -32.93
N PHE A 812 35.49 29.79 -31.93
CA PHE A 812 35.16 29.43 -30.55
C PHE A 812 33.71 29.83 -30.31
N SER A 813 32.85 28.85 -30.03
CA SER A 813 31.55 29.11 -29.41
C SER A 813 31.81 29.40 -27.94
N VAL A 814 31.32 30.52 -27.43
CA VAL A 814 31.40 30.84 -25.99
C VAL A 814 30.00 30.76 -25.43
N GLU A 815 29.56 29.52 -25.17
CA GLU A 815 28.22 29.24 -24.69
C GLU A 815 28.04 29.69 -23.23
N ARG A 816 26.83 30.11 -22.89
CA ARG A 816 26.43 30.39 -21.52
C ARG A 816 25.69 29.17 -20.98
N LEU A 817 26.25 28.51 -19.97
CA LEU A 817 25.51 27.53 -19.19
C LEU A 817 24.45 28.26 -18.34
N GLY A 818 23.18 28.08 -18.70
CA GLY A 818 22.03 28.60 -17.95
C GLY A 818 21.34 29.86 -18.51
N ALA A 819 20.03 29.97 -18.23
CA ALA A 819 19.09 30.82 -18.98
C ALA A 819 19.04 32.33 -18.64
N ASN A 820 19.71 32.81 -17.59
CA ASN A 820 19.47 34.16 -17.05
C ASN A 820 19.96 35.30 -17.98
N PRO A 821 19.10 36.20 -18.50
CA PRO A 821 19.51 37.24 -19.46
C PRO A 821 20.15 38.48 -18.82
N THR A 822 20.28 38.58 -17.49
CA THR A 822 20.54 39.85 -16.80
C THR A 822 22.01 40.28 -16.74
N SER A 823 22.97 39.37 -16.83
CA SER A 823 24.40 39.68 -16.86
C SER A 823 24.92 39.72 -18.31
N SER A 824 25.20 40.92 -18.81
CA SER A 824 25.99 41.04 -20.04
C SER A 824 27.44 40.67 -19.72
N ALA A 825 28.01 39.73 -20.47
CA ALA A 825 29.45 39.42 -20.45
C ALA A 825 30.06 39.61 -21.84
N SER A 826 31.36 39.85 -21.87
CA SER A 826 32.15 40.15 -23.07
C SER A 826 33.49 39.44 -23.02
N TRP A 827 33.94 38.98 -24.17
CA TRP A 827 35.26 38.38 -24.34
C TRP A 827 36.13 39.26 -25.25
N GLN A 828 37.45 39.21 -25.08
CA GLN A 828 38.41 39.73 -26.06
C GLN A 828 39.61 38.79 -26.23
N LEU A 829 40.02 38.58 -27.47
CA LEU A 829 41.20 37.78 -27.80
C LEU A 829 42.40 38.70 -28.00
N LEU A 830 43.51 38.41 -27.33
CA LEU A 830 44.76 39.15 -27.33
C LEU A 830 45.89 38.27 -27.90
N ASP A 831 46.89 38.89 -28.54
CA ASP A 831 48.15 38.20 -28.88
C ASP A 831 49.09 38.09 -27.67
N GLY A 832 50.19 37.34 -27.81
CA GLY A 832 51.23 37.22 -26.78
C GLY A 832 52.01 38.50 -26.44
N ALA A 833 51.64 39.65 -27.03
CA ALA A 833 52.09 40.99 -26.65
C ALA A 833 50.92 41.86 -26.12
N LEU A 834 49.80 41.22 -25.76
CA LEU A 834 48.53 41.77 -25.25
C LEU A 834 47.84 42.78 -26.19
N ASN A 835 48.10 42.71 -27.50
CA ASN A 835 47.34 43.49 -28.47
C ASN A 835 46.02 42.79 -28.77
N ARG A 836 44.90 43.51 -28.60
CA ARG A 836 43.57 42.99 -28.95
C ARG A 836 43.45 42.69 -30.44
N ILE A 837 43.14 41.44 -30.76
CA ILE A 837 42.88 40.91 -32.10
C ILE A 837 41.38 40.94 -32.40
N ALA A 838 40.56 40.46 -31.45
CA ALA A 838 39.11 40.34 -31.57
C ALA A 838 38.41 40.69 -30.25
N GLY A 839 37.09 40.74 -30.25
CA GLY A 839 36.29 40.82 -29.01
C GLY A 839 34.81 41.03 -29.30
N GLY A 840 33.96 40.45 -28.47
CA GLY A 840 32.51 40.40 -28.65
C GLY A 840 31.74 40.35 -27.33
N VAL A 841 30.46 39.99 -27.43
CA VAL A 841 29.61 39.58 -26.31
C VAL A 841 29.42 38.06 -26.37
N MET A 842 29.02 37.41 -25.28
CA MET A 842 28.88 35.94 -25.22
C MET A 842 27.97 35.37 -26.33
N SER A 843 26.95 36.12 -26.78
CA SER A 843 26.05 35.69 -27.87
C SER A 843 26.69 35.68 -29.27
N ASN A 844 28.01 35.89 -29.37
CA ASN A 844 28.73 35.97 -30.64
C ASN A 844 29.93 35.01 -30.61
N ASP A 845 30.05 34.17 -31.64
CA ASP A 845 31.24 33.38 -31.93
C ASP A 845 32.51 34.24 -32.01
N LEU A 846 33.60 33.77 -31.41
CA LEU A 846 34.94 34.30 -31.65
C LEU A 846 35.52 33.65 -32.89
N VAL A 847 35.83 34.47 -33.91
CA VAL A 847 36.37 34.01 -35.19
C VAL A 847 37.83 34.46 -35.36
N LEU A 848 38.76 33.51 -35.38
CA LEU A 848 40.20 33.72 -35.56
C LEU A 848 40.65 33.20 -36.94
N SER A 849 41.30 34.07 -37.72
CA SER A 849 41.81 33.76 -39.07
C SER A 849 43.15 34.45 -39.35
N ASN A 850 44.03 33.79 -40.12
CA ASN A 850 45.38 34.26 -40.44
C ASN A 850 46.20 34.67 -39.18
N ALA A 851 46.07 33.88 -38.12
CA ALA A 851 46.81 34.05 -36.87
C ALA A 851 48.25 33.49 -36.97
N PRO A 852 49.30 34.27 -36.67
CA PRO A 852 50.68 33.75 -36.63
C PRO A 852 50.91 32.75 -35.49
N GLN A 853 51.98 31.96 -35.58
CA GLN A 853 52.45 31.11 -34.50
C GLN A 853 52.73 31.92 -33.21
N GLY A 854 52.23 31.47 -32.06
CA GLY A 854 52.48 32.11 -30.76
C GLY A 854 51.40 31.82 -29.71
N ALA A 855 51.57 32.40 -28.52
CA ALA A 855 50.57 32.37 -27.45
C ALA A 855 49.46 33.41 -27.69
N TYR A 856 48.24 33.05 -27.28
CA TYR A 856 47.02 33.84 -27.38
C TYR A 856 46.30 33.82 -26.04
N TYR A 857 45.67 34.94 -25.67
CA TYR A 857 44.92 35.07 -24.43
C TYR A 857 43.46 35.43 -24.72
N LEU A 858 42.52 34.64 -24.22
CA LEU A 858 41.10 34.94 -24.19
C LEU A 858 40.79 35.56 -22.82
N GLU A 859 40.54 36.87 -22.78
CA GLU A 859 40.06 37.56 -21.59
C GLU A 859 38.52 37.56 -21.62
N VAL A 860 37.87 37.03 -20.58
CA VAL A 860 36.42 37.04 -20.39
C VAL A 860 36.07 37.93 -19.20
N LYS A 861 34.98 38.71 -19.27
CA LYS A 861 34.54 39.58 -18.16
C LYS A 861 33.08 39.99 -18.24
N ARG A 862 32.50 40.32 -17.08
CA ARG A 862 31.13 40.83 -16.93
C ARG A 862 31.09 42.30 -17.37
N SER A 863 30.40 42.60 -18.47
CA SER A 863 30.53 43.84 -19.24
C SER A 863 29.66 45.01 -18.77
N SER A 864 28.86 44.82 -17.71
CA SER A 864 28.07 45.90 -17.12
C SER A 864 28.01 45.84 -15.60
N ASN A 865 28.17 47.01 -14.98
CA ASN A 865 27.60 47.33 -13.67
C ASN A 865 26.07 47.48 -13.83
N ALA A 866 25.40 46.48 -14.41
CA ALA A 866 23.97 46.31 -14.15
C ALA A 866 23.82 46.35 -12.62
N PRO A 867 22.93 47.21 -12.08
CA PRO A 867 22.88 47.41 -10.64
C PRO A 867 22.73 46.04 -10.01
N GLU A 868 23.59 45.77 -9.03
CA GLU A 868 23.45 44.61 -8.18
C GLU A 868 21.97 44.51 -7.81
N TYR A 869 21.40 43.31 -7.88
CA TYR A 869 20.53 42.93 -6.78
C TYR A 869 21.45 42.96 -5.56
N SER A 870 21.52 44.15 -4.94
CA SER A 870 22.45 44.47 -3.87
C SER A 870 21.97 43.74 -2.63
N VAL A 871 22.30 42.45 -2.60
CA VAL A 871 22.53 41.76 -1.35
C VAL A 871 23.56 42.64 -0.66
N ALA A 872 23.13 43.33 0.39
CA ALA A 872 23.94 44.30 1.11
C ALA A 872 24.96 43.57 2.02
N ALA A 873 25.61 42.52 1.48
CA ALA A 873 26.54 41.62 2.16
C ALA A 873 27.80 42.33 2.68
N ASP A 874 28.02 43.58 2.27
CA ASP A 874 29.20 44.38 2.60
C ASP A 874 28.92 45.65 3.41
N ALA A 875 27.70 45.79 3.97
CA ALA A 875 27.28 46.97 4.75
C ALA A 875 27.03 46.74 6.25
N TRP A 876 26.82 45.50 6.72
CA TRP A 876 26.25 45.22 8.05
C TRP A 876 27.16 44.45 9.03
N LYS A 877 28.46 44.32 8.73
CA LYS A 877 29.43 43.52 9.52
C LYS A 877 29.97 44.24 10.77
N ASP A 878 29.56 45.50 10.98
CA ASP A 878 30.07 46.38 12.03
C ASP A 878 29.07 46.54 13.22
N GLU A 879 27.99 45.74 13.27
CA GLU A 879 26.84 45.94 14.18
C GLU A 879 26.84 45.09 15.48
N LEU A 880 27.95 44.42 15.81
CA LEU A 880 28.07 43.64 17.03
C LEU A 880 28.43 44.50 18.26
N ASN A 881 27.86 44.16 19.42
CA ASN A 881 28.29 44.67 20.72
C ASN A 881 28.85 43.49 21.53
N LEU A 882 30.09 43.61 21.99
CA LEU A 882 30.79 42.54 22.71
C LEU A 882 31.08 43.02 24.14
N THR A 883 30.62 42.28 25.15
CA THR A 883 30.88 42.59 26.56
C THR A 883 31.39 41.36 27.29
N LEU A 884 32.59 41.45 27.88
CA LEU A 884 33.20 40.38 28.66
C LEU A 884 32.96 40.60 30.16
N ILE A 885 32.49 39.56 30.83
CA ILE A 885 32.15 39.55 32.26
C ILE A 885 32.98 38.48 32.96
N SER A 886 33.70 38.89 34.00
CA SER A 886 34.48 38.03 34.89
C SER A 886 33.62 37.22 35.88
N PRO A 887 34.15 36.13 36.49
CA PRO A 887 33.51 35.42 37.59
C PRO A 887 33.18 36.29 38.82
N GLU A 888 33.87 37.42 38.99
CA GLU A 888 33.62 38.38 40.07
C GLU A 888 32.56 39.45 39.70
N GLY A 889 31.95 39.36 38.52
CA GLY A 889 30.92 40.30 38.05
C GLY A 889 31.46 41.64 37.55
N THR A 890 32.77 41.77 37.33
CA THR A 890 33.35 42.90 36.58
C THR A 890 33.01 42.75 35.09
N GLU A 891 32.44 43.79 34.50
CA GLU A 891 32.07 43.86 33.08
C GLU A 891 33.00 44.82 32.31
N LEU A 892 33.33 44.48 31.06
CA LEU A 892 34.06 45.34 30.13
C LEU A 892 33.51 45.18 28.70
N GLU A 893 33.02 46.28 28.13
CA GLU A 893 32.64 46.35 26.71
C GLU A 893 33.90 46.28 25.85
N LEU A 894 34.08 45.19 25.10
CA LEU A 894 35.19 45.00 24.17
C LEU A 894 34.94 45.75 22.85
N HIS A 895 33.71 45.72 22.35
CA HIS A 895 33.33 46.35 21.07
C HIS A 895 31.91 46.92 21.10
N ARG A 896 31.67 47.97 20.32
CA ARG A 896 30.36 48.62 20.17
C ARG A 896 30.07 48.97 18.71
N ALA A 897 28.82 48.70 18.32
CA ALA A 897 28.29 48.85 16.96
C ALA A 897 28.23 50.29 16.39
N ALA A 898 28.45 51.32 17.22
CA ALA A 898 28.05 52.70 16.91
C ALA A 898 29.23 53.63 16.57
N ASP A 899 30.45 53.10 16.54
CA ASP A 899 31.65 53.91 16.76
C ASP A 899 32.24 54.54 15.48
N GLY A 900 31.64 54.26 14.31
CA GLY A 900 32.18 54.69 13.02
C GLY A 900 33.50 54.00 12.66
N SER A 901 33.73 52.80 13.21
CA SER A 901 34.78 51.88 12.76
C SER A 901 34.67 51.66 11.25
N THR A 902 35.81 51.53 10.57
CA THR A 902 35.87 51.10 9.16
C THR A 902 36.42 49.68 9.03
N GLN A 903 36.49 48.92 10.14
CA GLN A 903 36.98 47.54 10.14
C GLN A 903 35.83 46.57 9.86
N LYS A 904 35.62 46.28 8.57
CA LYS A 904 34.57 45.41 7.99
C LYS A 904 34.44 43.99 8.58
N SER A 905 35.33 43.58 9.50
CA SER A 905 35.29 42.31 10.22
C SER A 905 36.09 42.43 11.53
N LEU A 906 35.58 41.88 12.64
CA LEU A 906 36.28 41.82 13.94
C LEU A 906 37.33 40.70 14.00
N VAL A 907 38.26 40.66 13.04
CA VAL A 907 39.36 39.70 13.01
C VAL A 907 40.54 40.24 13.80
N GLY A 908 40.78 39.70 15.00
CA GLY A 908 41.91 40.12 15.81
C GLY A 908 41.90 39.64 17.27
N ARG A 909 42.89 40.10 18.03
CA ARG A 909 43.01 39.88 19.48
C ARG A 909 42.92 41.22 20.22
N TYR A 910 42.15 41.24 21.31
CA TYR A 910 42.19 42.32 22.28
C TYR A 910 43.28 42.02 23.32
N PRO A 911 44.18 42.97 23.66
CA PRO A 911 44.27 44.35 23.21
C PRO A 911 45.27 44.57 22.05
N ASP A 912 45.80 43.49 21.45
CA ASP A 912 46.97 43.52 20.55
C ASP A 912 46.69 44.16 19.18
N THR A 913 45.67 43.66 18.47
CA THR A 913 45.28 44.14 17.12
C THR A 913 43.95 44.89 17.14
N LEU A 914 43.17 44.75 18.21
CA LEU A 914 41.93 45.47 18.46
C LEU A 914 41.99 46.16 19.83
N THR A 915 41.51 47.40 19.93
CA THR A 915 41.50 48.16 21.19
C THR A 915 40.13 48.03 21.87
N PRO A 916 40.02 47.59 23.14
CA PRO A 916 38.72 47.40 23.77
C PRO A 916 38.02 48.75 24.04
N HIS A 917 36.74 48.86 23.68
CA HIS A 917 35.96 50.10 23.75
C HIS A 917 35.83 50.65 25.18
N GLY A 918 35.50 49.81 26.15
CA GLY A 918 35.23 50.17 27.55
C GLY A 918 36.47 50.50 28.39
N GLY A 919 37.68 50.36 27.85
CA GLY A 919 38.94 50.59 28.54
C GLY A 919 39.89 49.38 28.52
N PRO A 920 41.06 49.46 29.20
CA PRO A 920 42.07 48.40 29.14
C PRO A 920 41.65 47.14 29.90
N LEU A 921 41.99 45.97 29.35
CA LEU A 921 41.75 44.65 29.98
C LEU A 921 42.34 44.51 31.40
N SER A 922 43.26 45.40 31.79
CA SER A 922 43.84 45.45 33.14
C SER A 922 42.82 45.66 34.27
N VAL A 923 41.56 45.98 33.96
CA VAL A 923 40.44 45.96 34.92
C VAL A 923 40.25 44.58 35.57
N PHE A 924 40.62 43.51 34.86
CA PHE A 924 40.54 42.12 35.33
C PHE A 924 41.77 41.66 36.15
N HIS A 925 42.82 42.49 36.27
CA HIS A 925 44.04 42.08 36.98
C HIS A 925 43.79 41.89 38.48
N GLY A 926 44.21 40.73 39.00
CA GLY A 926 44.06 40.37 40.42
C GLY A 926 42.72 39.72 40.78
N GLN A 927 41.85 39.48 39.79
CA GLN A 927 40.62 38.70 39.94
C GLN A 927 40.90 37.19 39.82
N VAL A 928 39.99 36.37 40.32
CA VAL A 928 40.09 34.91 40.22
C VAL A 928 39.87 34.44 38.78
N GLY A 929 40.92 33.94 38.13
CA GLY A 929 40.84 33.40 36.77
C GLY A 929 39.98 32.13 36.63
N THR A 930 39.81 31.36 37.71
CA THR A 930 38.97 30.16 37.73
C THR A 930 37.51 30.48 38.05
N GLY A 931 36.62 30.28 37.09
CA GLY A 931 35.18 30.46 37.23
C GLY A 931 34.52 30.62 35.87
N GLU A 932 33.24 30.96 35.85
CA GLU A 932 32.50 31.23 34.62
C GLU A 932 32.82 32.65 34.12
N TRP A 933 33.41 32.73 32.92
CA TRP A 933 33.58 33.98 32.18
C TRP A 933 32.48 34.05 31.13
N VAL A 934 31.69 35.12 31.14
CA VAL A 934 30.57 35.30 30.20
C VAL A 934 30.95 36.34 29.17
N LEU A 935 30.97 35.98 27.89
CA LEU A 935 30.97 36.97 26.80
C LEU A 935 29.53 37.12 26.30
N THR A 936 28.96 38.32 26.44
CA THR A 936 27.71 38.69 25.79
C THR A 936 27.99 39.21 24.39
N VAL A 937 27.36 38.59 23.39
CA VAL A 937 27.35 39.05 22.00
C VAL A 937 25.95 39.59 21.70
N GLY A 938 25.82 40.91 21.62
CA GLY A 938 24.57 41.61 21.34
C GLY A 938 24.53 42.17 19.93
N TYR A 939 23.70 41.60 19.08
CA TYR A 939 23.38 42.12 17.74
C TYR A 939 22.09 42.95 17.78
N ASN A 940 21.99 43.98 16.93
CA ASN A 940 20.95 45.01 17.06
C ASN A 940 20.22 45.32 15.74
N CYS A 941 20.06 44.29 14.89
CA CYS A 941 19.34 44.33 13.62
C CYS A 941 18.46 43.07 13.44
N SER A 942 17.53 43.07 12.48
CA SER A 942 16.43 42.07 12.38
C SER A 942 16.61 41.03 11.26
N THR A 943 17.83 40.71 10.87
CA THR A 943 18.16 39.72 9.82
C THR A 943 19.40 38.94 10.19
N ASP A 944 19.45 37.68 9.79
CA ASP A 944 20.44 36.71 10.25
C ASP A 944 21.89 37.07 9.90
N SER A 945 22.80 36.81 10.84
CA SER A 945 24.23 37.08 10.72
C SER A 945 25.03 35.90 11.26
N THR A 946 26.06 35.46 10.53
CA THR A 946 26.89 34.31 10.91
C THR A 946 27.99 34.69 11.91
N PHE A 947 28.10 33.90 12.99
CA PHE A 947 29.14 34.03 14.02
C PHE A 947 30.08 32.82 13.93
N ASN A 948 31.31 33.04 13.43
CA ASN A 948 32.19 31.92 13.07
C ASN A 948 32.90 31.29 14.29
N SER A 949 33.70 32.05 15.03
CA SER A 949 34.38 31.56 16.24
C SER A 949 34.96 32.69 17.09
N LEU A 950 35.19 32.40 18.38
CA LEU A 950 35.93 33.26 19.30
C LEU A 950 36.62 32.40 20.37
N GLY A 951 37.80 32.83 20.82
CA GLY A 951 38.52 32.23 21.95
C GLY A 951 38.94 33.27 22.98
N ILE A 952 38.97 32.87 24.25
CA ILE A 952 39.48 33.67 25.37
C ILE A 952 40.77 33.01 25.87
N GLU A 953 41.89 33.74 25.84
CA GLU A 953 43.17 33.27 26.36
C GLU A 953 43.44 33.96 27.71
N LEU A 954 43.31 33.20 28.81
CA LEU A 954 43.57 33.70 30.17
C LEU A 954 45.01 33.36 30.60
N VAL A 955 45.81 34.39 30.85
CA VAL A 955 47.16 34.24 31.42
C VAL A 955 47.13 34.59 32.91
N CYS A 956 47.34 33.59 33.76
CA CYS A 956 47.48 33.77 35.21
C CYS A 956 48.96 33.95 35.57
N ASP A 957 49.32 35.13 36.08
CA ASP A 957 50.65 35.46 36.64
C ASP A 957 50.85 34.95 38.10
#